data_AF-A0A8S0RXY8-F1
#
_entry.id   AF-A0A8S0RXY8-F1
#
_cell.length_a   1.000
_cell.length_b   1.000
_cell.length_c   1.000
_cell.angle_alpha   90.00
_cell.angle_beta   90.00
_cell.angle_gamma   90.00
#
_symmetry.space_group_name_H-M   'P 1'
#
loop_
_entity.id
_entity.type
_entity.pdbx_description
1 polymer ?
#
loop_
_entity_poly.entity_id
_entity_poly.type
_entity_poly.pdbx_seq_one_letter_code
_entity_poly.pdbx_strand_id
1 'polypeptide(L)'
;MALTAFRFTILQLTVLNILSNPSSVFALVSVSGGLDFDSDLDSEFLLFHQDYTPPAPPPPPPHPPSVSCELDLGGIGSLDTTCEIASNLNLSKNVYIAGNGNFVVLPNISIDCSFSGCYIAVNVTGNFTLGENSAIFSGTFELAADNASFGNGSSVNTTGLAGTPPSQTTGTPQGFDGAGGGHGGRGATCFRDKRKPLEDFWGGDPYEWSNLEKPWSYGSRGGTTSREIDYGGGGGGRVMLVIASLLEVNGTILADGGDGGTKGGGGSGGSIYIKAHKMIGIGRISACGGGGFAGGGGGRVAVDIYSRHDEPVIAAHGGSSLGCTENAGAAGTVYDNVPRSLIVSNHNKSTDTDTLFMEFPQLFLTNIYIHNKAKAAAPLLWSRVQVQGQISLLCGGVLSFGLAQYSTSEFELLAEELLMSDSIIRVFGALRMSVKMFLMWNSRMQIDGGGDGDVETSLLEASNLIVLKGSSVIHSNANLGVHGQGLLNLSGPGDFIEAQRLVLSLFYSINIGPGSALRGPSQSALDDAVTLKLNCDLQNCPFELLHPPEDCNVNSSLSFTLQICRVEDILVQGSIEGSVVHFHRARTITVQSSGIISTSGMGCIGGTGQGKILSSGISSGAGHGGMGGMGCYNGSCVEGGISYGDADLPCELGSGSGINSSAGSTAGGGILVMGSWEQPLMSLSVEGSVRTDGDSFKEGLQKKNLVMDGRNIGPGGGSGGTVLLFLRTLTLSESGILSSVGGHGSPSGGGGGGGGRIHFHWSDIPTGDMYQQIASVNGTIHTGGGLGGIQGYTGENGTVSGKACPKGLYGIFCKECPTGTYKNVTGSDSSLCFPCPSSELPSRAVYIYVRGGITETPCPYKCASERYHMPNCYTALEELIYTFGGPWWFGLLLLGLLILLALVLSVARMKFIGVDELPGPAPTQQGSQIDHSFPFLESLNEVMETNRFEESQSHVHRMYFMGPNTFSKPWLLPHAPPEQIKEIV
;
A
#
# COMPACT_ATOMS: atom_id res chain seq x y z
N MET A 1 -7.29 9.40 59.29
CA MET A 1 -8.09 9.41 60.54
C MET A 1 -8.53 7.97 60.79
N ALA A 2 -8.14 7.34 61.93
CA ALA A 2 -8.37 5.92 62.32
C ALA A 2 -7.80 4.82 61.36
N LEU A 3 -6.81 3.97 61.74
CA LEU A 3 -6.83 2.80 62.68
C LEU A 3 -7.55 1.59 62.05
N THR A 4 -7.05 0.34 61.97
CA THR A 4 -5.97 -0.49 62.63
C THR A 4 -5.50 -1.63 61.69
N ALA A 5 -4.42 -2.43 61.87
CA ALA A 5 -3.14 -2.37 62.64
C ALA A 5 -2.32 -3.69 62.45
N PHE A 6 -0.96 -3.63 62.46
CA PHE A 6 0.07 -4.59 62.98
C PHE A 6 -0.06 -6.15 62.78
N ARG A 7 1.01 -6.96 62.63
CA ARG A 7 2.30 -7.00 63.36
C ARG A 7 3.47 -7.62 62.56
N PHE A 8 4.69 -7.21 62.92
CA PHE A 8 5.96 -7.94 62.75
C PHE A 8 6.34 -8.63 64.07
N THR A 9 7.18 -9.69 64.03
CA THR A 9 7.91 -10.19 65.20
C THR A 9 9.32 -10.64 64.82
N ILE A 10 10.27 -10.41 65.74
CA ILE A 10 11.73 -10.57 65.63
C ILE A 10 12.17 -11.68 66.61
N LEU A 11 13.34 -12.34 66.38
CA LEU A 11 14.50 -12.43 67.32
C LEU A 11 15.37 -13.72 67.22
N GLN A 12 16.64 -13.57 66.80
CA GLN A 12 17.88 -14.31 67.22
C GLN A 12 18.00 -15.86 67.00
N LEU A 13 19.16 -16.57 67.09
CA LEU A 13 20.54 -16.28 67.59
C LEU A 13 21.62 -17.24 66.96
N THR A 14 22.93 -16.92 67.10
CA THR A 14 24.16 -17.80 67.07
C THR A 14 24.59 -18.53 65.77
N VAL A 15 25.83 -18.51 65.21
CA VAL A 15 27.27 -18.51 65.65
C VAL A 15 27.93 -19.91 65.65
N LEU A 16 28.91 -20.18 64.76
CA LEU A 16 30.37 -20.38 65.01
C LEU A 16 31.15 -20.88 63.75
N ASN A 17 32.46 -20.58 63.67
CA ASN A 17 33.42 -21.01 62.63
C ASN A 17 33.97 -22.44 62.84
N ILE A 18 34.67 -23.01 61.81
CA ILE A 18 36.04 -23.59 61.93
C ILE A 18 36.67 -23.86 60.53
N LEU A 19 38.02 -23.84 60.48
CA LEU A 19 38.91 -23.99 59.31
C LEU A 19 38.97 -25.47 58.82
N SER A 20 39.46 -25.85 57.63
CA SER A 20 40.85 -25.67 57.12
C SER A 20 41.06 -26.34 55.75
N ASN A 21 42.07 -25.88 55.00
CA ASN A 21 42.60 -26.49 53.76
C ASN A 21 43.82 -27.39 54.10
N PRO A 22 44.12 -28.48 53.35
CA PRO A 22 45.34 -28.39 52.51
C PRO A 22 45.35 -29.21 51.20
N SER A 23 46.29 -28.86 50.32
CA SER A 23 46.55 -29.39 48.98
C SER A 23 47.60 -30.51 48.92
N SER A 24 47.54 -31.43 47.92
CA SER A 24 48.61 -31.71 46.91
C SER A 24 48.50 -33.05 46.16
N VAL A 25 49.27 -33.14 45.04
CA VAL A 25 49.78 -34.32 44.28
C VAL A 25 49.14 -34.66 42.92
N PHE A 26 50.02 -34.91 41.93
CA PHE A 26 49.84 -35.16 40.49
C PHE A 26 49.40 -36.59 40.11
N ALA A 27 48.76 -36.79 38.93
CA ALA A 27 49.25 -37.70 37.85
C ALA A 27 48.40 -37.74 36.54
N LEU A 28 49.05 -37.39 35.41
CA LEU A 28 48.97 -37.86 34.00
C LEU A 28 47.73 -38.57 33.36
N VAL A 29 47.28 -37.97 32.22
CA VAL A 29 47.02 -38.58 30.87
C VAL A 29 45.92 -39.66 30.71
N SER A 30 44.84 -39.42 29.95
CA SER A 30 44.77 -39.75 28.50
C SER A 30 43.49 -39.30 27.74
N VAL A 31 43.69 -38.71 26.55
CA VAL A 31 43.00 -38.92 25.24
C VAL A 31 41.49 -38.56 25.02
N SER A 32 41.29 -37.83 23.90
CA SER A 32 40.09 -37.64 23.04
C SER A 32 38.84 -36.91 23.57
N GLY A 33 38.73 -35.64 23.20
CA GLY A 33 37.90 -35.27 22.03
C GLY A 33 36.41 -34.99 22.25
N GLY A 34 36.09 -33.71 22.49
CA GLY A 34 34.74 -33.15 22.44
C GLY A 34 34.78 -31.68 22.85
N LEU A 35 34.55 -30.78 21.89
CA LEU A 35 34.48 -29.33 22.12
C LEU A 35 33.02 -28.91 22.10
N ASP A 36 32.44 -28.66 23.28
CA ASP A 36 31.28 -27.79 23.42
C ASP A 36 31.76 -26.48 24.08
N PHE A 37 31.50 -25.37 23.39
CA PHE A 37 31.69 -24.03 23.92
C PHE A 37 30.41 -23.61 24.64
N ASP A 38 30.53 -23.25 25.91
CA ASP A 38 29.50 -22.50 26.62
C ASP A 38 30.14 -21.20 27.14
N SER A 39 29.47 -20.07 26.94
CA SER A 39 30.12 -18.76 26.94
C SER A 39 29.72 -17.87 28.11
N ASP A 40 30.49 -17.93 29.20
CA ASP A 40 30.53 -16.86 30.20
C ASP A 40 31.25 -15.63 29.61
N LEU A 41 30.50 -14.59 29.23
CA LEU A 41 31.08 -13.34 28.69
C LEU A 41 30.57 -12.05 29.38
N ASP A 42 30.37 -12.12 30.69
CA ASP A 42 29.90 -10.99 31.52
C ASP A 42 31.03 -10.32 32.33
N SER A 43 32.27 -10.32 31.82
CA SER A 43 33.45 -9.77 32.56
C SER A 43 34.57 -9.12 31.73
N GLU A 44 34.39 -8.85 30.43
CA GLU A 44 35.36 -8.05 29.64
C GLU A 44 34.90 -6.61 29.30
N PHE A 45 33.70 -6.20 29.72
CA PHE A 45 33.11 -4.91 29.33
C PHE A 45 33.73 -3.64 29.99
N LEU A 46 34.86 -3.77 30.70
CA LEU A 46 35.49 -2.68 31.46
C LEU A 46 37.00 -2.45 31.18
N LEU A 47 37.57 -3.06 30.14
CA LEU A 47 39.01 -2.90 29.82
C LEU A 47 39.35 -2.13 28.53
N PHE A 48 38.36 -1.74 27.72
CA PHE A 48 38.59 -0.95 26.49
C PHE A 48 38.24 0.54 26.66
N HIS A 49 39.01 1.22 27.52
CA HIS A 49 39.21 2.68 27.49
C HIS A 49 40.72 2.98 27.58
N GLN A 50 41.47 2.42 26.64
CA GLN A 50 42.77 2.95 26.23
C GLN A 50 42.64 3.47 24.81
N ASP A 51 43.27 4.63 24.54
CA ASP A 51 43.20 5.35 23.27
C ASP A 51 43.80 4.53 22.12
N TYR A 52 42.98 3.67 21.52
CA TYR A 52 43.36 2.92 20.32
C TYR A 52 43.20 3.82 19.09
N THR A 53 44.11 4.77 18.92
CA THR A 53 44.34 5.36 17.60
C THR A 53 44.72 4.23 16.65
N PRO A 54 43.96 3.95 15.58
CA PRO A 54 44.34 2.90 14.64
C PRO A 54 45.73 3.22 14.09
N PRO A 55 46.61 2.22 13.93
CA PRO A 55 47.94 2.46 13.38
C PRO A 55 47.80 3.15 12.02
N ALA A 56 48.58 4.22 11.82
CA ALA A 56 48.55 4.96 10.56
C ALA A 56 48.72 3.98 9.38
N PRO A 57 47.87 4.07 8.34
CA PRO A 57 47.94 3.14 7.22
C PRO A 57 49.36 3.15 6.64
N PRO A 58 49.91 1.99 6.24
CA PRO A 58 51.26 1.93 5.69
C PRO A 58 51.36 2.90 4.50
N PRO A 59 52.46 3.67 4.40
CA PRO A 59 52.62 4.61 3.29
C PRO A 59 52.54 3.84 1.96
N PRO A 60 51.92 4.44 0.92
CA PRO A 60 51.81 3.79 -0.38
C PRO A 60 53.19 3.41 -0.90
N PRO A 61 53.33 2.28 -1.63
CA PRO A 61 54.61 1.84 -2.13
C PRO A 61 55.24 2.94 -3.01
N PRO A 62 56.54 3.26 -2.83
CA PRO A 62 57.17 4.33 -3.58
C PRO A 62 57.16 4.03 -5.07
N HIS A 63 56.76 5.00 -5.89
CA HIS A 63 56.80 4.90 -7.35
C HIS A 63 58.23 4.58 -7.83
N PRO A 64 58.39 3.84 -8.95
CA PRO A 64 59.69 3.66 -9.56
C PRO A 64 60.27 5.02 -10.02
N PRO A 65 61.61 5.15 -10.14
CA PRO A 65 62.22 6.41 -10.56
C PRO A 65 61.68 6.86 -11.91
N SER A 66 61.45 8.17 -12.05
CA SER A 66 60.92 8.76 -13.27
C SER A 66 61.87 8.59 -14.46
N VAL A 67 61.33 8.19 -15.60
CA VAL A 67 62.10 8.08 -16.86
C VAL A 67 62.38 9.46 -17.47
N SER A 68 63.37 9.54 -18.36
CA SER A 68 63.72 10.76 -19.10
C SER A 68 63.06 10.81 -20.50
N CYS A 69 62.80 12.03 -21.00
CA CYS A 69 62.17 12.21 -22.31
C CYS A 69 63.05 11.67 -23.46
N GLU A 70 64.31 12.10 -23.52
CA GLU A 70 65.19 11.81 -24.67
C GLU A 70 65.79 10.40 -24.64
N LEU A 71 66.27 9.93 -23.49
CA LEU A 71 67.02 8.65 -23.41
C LEU A 71 66.11 7.43 -23.27
N ASP A 72 65.02 7.54 -22.49
CA ASP A 72 64.17 6.40 -22.16
C ASP A 72 62.89 6.34 -23.01
N LEU A 73 62.31 7.48 -23.37
CA LEU A 73 61.08 7.58 -24.17
C LEU A 73 61.35 7.87 -25.66
N GLY A 74 62.58 8.25 -26.03
CA GLY A 74 62.92 8.63 -27.41
C GLY A 74 62.22 9.90 -27.91
N GLY A 75 61.73 10.73 -27.00
CA GLY A 75 61.06 11.99 -27.30
C GLY A 75 62.01 13.17 -27.52
N ILE A 76 61.43 14.31 -27.87
CA ILE A 76 62.13 15.58 -28.09
C ILE A 76 61.82 16.50 -26.90
N GLY A 77 62.87 17.05 -26.27
CA GLY A 77 62.72 18.04 -25.19
C GLY A 77 62.84 17.44 -23.78
N SER A 78 62.14 18.02 -22.81
CA SER A 78 62.25 17.65 -21.39
C SER A 78 60.89 17.61 -20.71
N LEU A 79 60.73 16.69 -19.76
CA LEU A 79 59.52 16.57 -18.93
C LEU A 79 59.27 17.80 -18.05
N ASP A 80 60.28 18.65 -17.80
CA ASP A 80 60.14 19.92 -17.09
C ASP A 80 59.69 21.10 -17.98
N THR A 81 59.70 20.94 -19.30
CA THR A 81 59.28 22.01 -20.24
C THR A 81 58.18 21.50 -21.18
N THR A 82 58.54 20.70 -22.17
CA THR A 82 57.63 19.96 -23.05
C THR A 82 58.40 18.76 -23.59
N CYS A 83 57.80 17.58 -23.43
CA CYS A 83 58.30 16.34 -24.01
C CYS A 83 57.36 15.90 -25.13
N GLU A 84 57.86 15.91 -26.37
CA GLU A 84 57.11 15.49 -27.56
C GLU A 84 57.53 14.08 -27.98
N ILE A 85 56.60 13.13 -27.94
CA ILE A 85 56.78 11.80 -28.50
C ILE A 85 56.45 11.88 -30.00
N ALA A 86 57.46 11.65 -30.84
CA ALA A 86 57.37 11.76 -32.30
C ALA A 86 57.48 10.40 -33.04
N SER A 87 57.65 9.30 -32.32
CA SER A 87 57.75 7.94 -32.86
C SER A 87 57.06 6.91 -31.97
N ASN A 88 56.64 5.79 -32.55
CA ASN A 88 56.06 4.67 -31.80
C ASN A 88 57.04 4.14 -30.75
N LEU A 89 56.53 3.87 -29.55
CA LEU A 89 57.30 3.43 -28.40
C LEU A 89 56.81 2.05 -27.94
N ASN A 90 57.72 1.11 -27.72
CA ASN A 90 57.39 -0.23 -27.21
C ASN A 90 58.10 -0.43 -25.87
N LEU A 91 57.32 -0.60 -24.81
CA LEU A 91 57.75 -0.60 -23.42
C LEU A 91 57.82 -2.03 -22.88
N SER A 92 59.01 -2.43 -22.46
CA SER A 92 59.28 -3.77 -21.90
C SER A 92 59.16 -3.85 -20.37
N LYS A 93 58.86 -2.72 -19.71
CA LYS A 93 58.81 -2.56 -18.25
C LYS A 93 57.75 -1.53 -17.88
N ASN A 94 57.35 -1.51 -16.61
CA ASN A 94 56.53 -0.44 -16.04
C ASN A 94 57.26 0.90 -16.13
N VAL A 95 56.54 1.97 -16.44
CA VAL A 95 57.08 3.32 -16.67
C VAL A 95 56.35 4.33 -15.79
N TYR A 96 57.13 5.17 -15.10
CA TYR A 96 56.65 6.36 -14.41
C TYR A 96 57.26 7.59 -15.09
N ILE A 97 56.40 8.47 -15.60
CA ILE A 97 56.76 9.71 -16.29
C ILE A 97 56.38 10.85 -15.36
N ALA A 98 57.33 11.66 -14.92
CA ALA A 98 57.05 12.80 -14.05
C ALA A 98 57.88 14.03 -14.43
N GLY A 99 57.29 15.22 -14.33
CA GLY A 99 57.96 16.49 -14.60
C GLY A 99 57.04 17.71 -14.54
N ASN A 100 57.63 18.90 -14.53
CA ASN A 100 56.86 20.14 -14.32
C ASN A 100 56.24 20.74 -15.62
N GLY A 101 56.50 20.13 -16.77
CA GLY A 101 56.13 20.63 -18.10
C GLY A 101 54.91 19.95 -18.72
N ASN A 102 54.88 19.93 -20.06
CA ASN A 102 53.83 19.27 -20.85
C ASN A 102 54.29 17.90 -21.37
N PHE A 103 53.35 16.98 -21.59
CA PHE A 103 53.59 15.69 -22.26
C PHE A 103 52.68 15.55 -23.48
N VAL A 104 53.29 15.48 -24.66
CA VAL A 104 52.61 15.57 -25.96
C VAL A 104 52.91 14.33 -26.79
N VAL A 105 51.87 13.55 -27.12
CA VAL A 105 51.97 12.46 -28.09
C VAL A 105 51.42 12.97 -29.42
N LEU A 106 52.28 13.04 -30.44
CA LEU A 106 51.88 13.54 -31.77
C LEU A 106 50.90 12.57 -32.48
N PRO A 107 50.13 13.04 -33.48
CA PRO A 107 49.13 12.22 -34.16
C PRO A 107 49.68 10.94 -34.82
N ASN A 108 48.87 9.88 -34.84
CA ASN A 108 49.17 8.55 -35.40
C ASN A 108 50.31 7.76 -34.71
N ILE A 109 50.62 8.08 -33.45
CA ILE A 109 51.66 7.38 -32.67
C ILE A 109 51.05 6.35 -31.71
N SER A 110 51.71 5.20 -31.56
CA SER A 110 51.35 4.18 -30.56
C SER A 110 52.42 4.04 -29.47
N ILE A 111 52.01 4.14 -28.21
CA ILE A 111 52.79 3.70 -27.04
C ILE A 111 52.24 2.34 -26.62
N ASP A 112 53.04 1.29 -26.77
CA ASP A 112 52.61 -0.10 -26.54
C ASP A 112 53.32 -0.71 -25.33
N CYS A 113 52.56 -1.17 -24.35
CA CYS A 113 53.03 -1.98 -23.23
C CYS A 113 52.08 -3.17 -22.98
N SER A 114 52.15 -4.16 -23.88
CA SER A 114 51.13 -5.22 -24.03
C SER A 114 51.25 -6.42 -23.08
N PHE A 115 52.12 -6.40 -22.06
CA PHE A 115 52.14 -7.46 -21.04
C PHE A 115 51.08 -7.23 -19.96
N SER A 116 50.45 -8.32 -19.50
CA SER A 116 49.38 -8.28 -18.49
C SER A 116 49.80 -7.54 -17.22
N GLY A 117 49.05 -6.51 -16.86
CA GLY A 117 49.34 -5.66 -15.70
C GLY A 117 50.46 -4.62 -15.91
N CYS A 118 50.90 -4.33 -17.15
CA CYS A 118 51.87 -3.25 -17.36
C CYS A 118 51.35 -1.91 -16.85
N TYR A 119 52.16 -1.23 -16.04
CA TYR A 119 51.84 0.06 -15.43
C TYR A 119 52.54 1.20 -16.20
N ILE A 120 51.74 2.11 -16.77
CA ILE A 120 52.17 3.40 -17.30
C ILE A 120 51.50 4.48 -16.44
N ALA A 121 52.31 5.34 -15.84
CA ALA A 121 51.81 6.48 -15.08
C ALA A 121 52.49 7.78 -15.53
N VAL A 122 51.68 8.82 -15.72
CA VAL A 122 52.09 10.15 -16.18
C VAL A 122 51.64 11.17 -15.14
N ASN A 123 52.59 11.90 -14.54
CA ASN A 123 52.35 12.89 -13.52
C ASN A 123 53.04 14.20 -13.92
N VAL A 124 52.29 15.07 -14.62
CA VAL A 124 52.79 16.35 -15.11
C VAL A 124 52.03 17.51 -14.48
N THR A 125 52.69 18.64 -14.22
CA THR A 125 51.97 19.83 -13.74
C THR A 125 51.43 20.72 -14.87
N GLY A 126 51.84 20.48 -16.11
CA GLY A 126 51.31 21.15 -17.29
C GLY A 126 50.20 20.35 -17.99
N ASN A 127 50.20 20.40 -19.32
CA ASN A 127 49.18 19.78 -20.17
C ASN A 127 49.61 18.39 -20.66
N PHE A 128 48.66 17.45 -20.69
CA PHE A 128 48.77 16.18 -21.39
C PHE A 128 47.95 16.22 -22.68
N THR A 129 48.54 15.83 -23.82
CA THR A 129 47.81 15.78 -25.09
C THR A 129 48.07 14.48 -25.84
N LEU A 130 47.02 13.70 -26.09
CA LEU A 130 47.04 12.51 -26.93
C LEU A 130 46.48 12.88 -28.32
N GLY A 131 47.36 12.99 -29.32
CA GLY A 131 47.02 13.46 -30.67
C GLY A 131 46.04 12.58 -31.44
N GLU A 132 45.54 13.07 -32.58
CA GLU A 132 44.56 12.33 -33.39
C GLU A 132 45.07 10.94 -33.82
N ASN A 133 44.20 9.93 -33.77
CA ASN A 133 44.52 8.53 -34.09
C ASN A 133 45.72 7.93 -33.34
N SER A 134 46.17 8.53 -32.22
CA SER A 134 47.24 7.97 -31.39
C SER A 134 46.69 7.01 -30.32
N ALA A 135 47.49 6.04 -29.88
CA ALA A 135 47.04 4.94 -29.02
C ALA A 135 48.02 4.67 -27.87
N ILE A 136 47.49 4.39 -26.68
CA ILE A 136 48.26 3.92 -25.52
C ILE A 136 47.72 2.54 -25.11
N PHE A 137 48.54 1.50 -25.20
CA PHE A 137 48.22 0.16 -24.72
C PHE A 137 48.95 -0.12 -23.40
N SER A 138 48.21 -0.51 -22.36
CA SER A 138 48.78 -0.84 -21.04
C SER A 138 47.81 -1.69 -20.22
N GLY A 139 48.29 -2.34 -19.15
CA GLY A 139 47.39 -2.93 -18.15
C GLY A 139 46.85 -1.90 -17.16
N THR A 140 47.58 -0.80 -16.93
CA THR A 140 47.20 0.31 -16.07
C THR A 140 47.70 1.62 -16.64
N PHE A 141 46.79 2.59 -16.78
CA PHE A 141 47.09 3.95 -17.17
C PHE A 141 46.67 4.91 -16.05
N GLU A 142 47.64 5.62 -15.48
CA GLU A 142 47.41 6.66 -14.46
C GLU A 142 47.88 8.00 -15.02
N LEU A 143 47.03 9.03 -14.97
CA LEU A 143 47.32 10.38 -15.47
C LEU A 143 46.97 11.42 -14.42
N ALA A 144 47.94 12.23 -14.03
CA ALA A 144 47.76 13.50 -13.34
C ALA A 144 48.28 14.64 -14.23
N ALA A 145 47.45 15.66 -14.46
CA ALA A 145 47.74 16.83 -15.30
C ALA A 145 46.89 18.05 -14.88
N ASP A 146 47.28 19.27 -15.27
CA ASP A 146 46.38 20.43 -15.15
C ASP A 146 45.25 20.34 -16.17
N ASN A 147 45.59 20.13 -17.45
CA ASN A 147 44.64 19.87 -18.53
C ASN A 147 45.00 18.60 -19.30
N ALA A 148 44.01 17.88 -19.77
CA ALA A 148 44.19 16.69 -20.62
C ALA A 148 43.27 16.73 -21.85
N SER A 149 43.84 16.55 -23.04
CA SER A 149 43.07 16.45 -24.30
C SER A 149 43.32 15.12 -25.01
N PHE A 150 42.25 14.35 -25.22
CA PHE A 150 42.24 13.12 -26.00
C PHE A 150 41.61 13.41 -27.37
N GLY A 151 42.44 13.56 -28.40
CA GLY A 151 42.05 13.94 -29.75
C GLY A 151 41.14 12.92 -30.45
N ASN A 152 40.56 13.32 -31.58
CA ASN A 152 39.65 12.47 -32.34
C ASN A 152 40.33 11.17 -32.79
N GLY A 153 39.64 10.04 -32.67
CA GLY A 153 40.19 8.71 -32.97
C GLY A 153 41.30 8.23 -32.01
N SER A 154 41.69 9.02 -31.01
CA SER A 154 42.69 8.57 -30.02
C SER A 154 42.14 7.48 -29.10
N SER A 155 43.02 6.65 -28.52
CA SER A 155 42.61 5.58 -27.62
C SER A 155 43.58 5.35 -26.45
N VAL A 156 43.03 5.24 -25.24
CA VAL A 156 43.69 4.58 -24.11
C VAL A 156 43.05 3.20 -23.99
N ASN A 157 43.80 2.16 -24.30
CA ASN A 157 43.29 0.80 -24.41
C ASN A 157 43.96 -0.13 -23.40
N THR A 158 43.18 -0.54 -22.41
CA THR A 158 43.58 -1.51 -21.38
C THR A 158 42.77 -2.82 -21.45
N THR A 159 42.12 -3.07 -22.60
CA THR A 159 41.20 -4.18 -22.81
C THR A 159 41.91 -5.53 -22.75
N GLY A 160 41.46 -6.42 -21.87
CA GLY A 160 42.04 -7.75 -21.68
C GLY A 160 43.45 -7.78 -21.05
N LEU A 161 44.03 -6.63 -20.72
CA LEU A 161 45.40 -6.48 -20.21
C LEU A 161 45.51 -6.42 -18.68
N ALA A 162 44.49 -6.87 -17.94
CA ALA A 162 44.50 -6.99 -16.48
C ALA A 162 45.75 -7.70 -15.94
N GLY A 163 46.28 -7.22 -14.82
CA GLY A 163 47.11 -8.02 -13.92
C GLY A 163 46.26 -8.98 -13.09
N THR A 164 46.84 -9.55 -12.03
CA THR A 164 46.08 -10.42 -11.11
C THR A 164 45.02 -9.63 -10.34
N PRO A 165 43.75 -10.08 -10.29
CA PRO A 165 42.74 -9.49 -9.40
C PRO A 165 43.11 -9.72 -7.92
N PRO A 166 42.47 -9.03 -6.96
CA PRO A 166 42.77 -9.20 -5.54
C PRO A 166 42.59 -10.65 -5.09
N SER A 167 43.54 -11.19 -4.33
CA SER A 167 43.64 -12.63 -4.03
C SER A 167 42.49 -13.22 -3.20
N GLN A 168 41.69 -12.38 -2.55
CA GLN A 168 40.52 -12.77 -1.75
C GLN A 168 39.21 -12.85 -2.56
N THR A 169 39.27 -12.72 -3.90
CA THR A 169 38.08 -12.61 -4.75
C THR A 169 37.74 -13.93 -5.47
N THR A 170 36.46 -14.26 -5.54
CA THR A 170 35.91 -15.37 -6.35
C THR A 170 35.54 -14.93 -7.78
N GLY A 171 36.03 -13.75 -8.22
CA GLY A 171 35.72 -13.20 -9.54
C GLY A 171 36.33 -13.93 -10.73
N THR A 172 37.35 -14.78 -10.52
CA THR A 172 37.86 -15.70 -11.55
C THR A 172 37.29 -17.10 -11.28
N PRO A 173 36.44 -17.66 -12.14
CA PRO A 173 35.84 -18.97 -11.92
C PRO A 173 36.90 -20.08 -12.04
N GLN A 174 36.91 -21.03 -11.09
CA GLN A 174 37.93 -22.08 -10.98
C GLN A 174 37.57 -23.39 -11.72
N GLY A 175 36.37 -23.48 -12.31
CA GLY A 175 35.86 -24.67 -13.01
C GLY A 175 36.25 -24.73 -14.50
N PHE A 176 35.97 -25.88 -15.14
CA PHE A 176 36.18 -26.11 -16.57
C PHE A 176 34.91 -25.86 -17.42
N ASP A 177 34.02 -25.01 -16.91
CA ASP A 177 32.68 -24.79 -17.46
C ASP A 177 32.61 -23.61 -18.44
N GLY A 178 33.74 -22.95 -18.72
CA GLY A 178 33.80 -21.77 -19.60
C GLY A 178 33.01 -20.55 -19.08
N ALA A 179 32.82 -20.44 -17.77
CA ALA A 179 32.08 -19.35 -17.12
C ALA A 179 32.80 -18.00 -17.26
N GLY A 180 32.06 -16.89 -17.29
CA GLY A 180 32.62 -15.54 -17.40
C GLY A 180 33.24 -15.06 -16.09
N GLY A 181 34.23 -14.15 -16.17
CA GLY A 181 34.77 -13.47 -14.99
C GLY A 181 33.79 -12.43 -14.43
N GLY A 182 33.92 -12.06 -13.15
CA GLY A 182 33.14 -11.00 -12.49
C GLY A 182 34.02 -9.87 -11.93
N HIS A 183 33.46 -8.66 -11.79
CA HIS A 183 34.11 -7.51 -11.10
C HIS A 183 33.09 -6.49 -10.59
N GLY A 184 32.46 -5.71 -11.45
CA GLY A 184 31.36 -4.81 -11.09
C GLY A 184 30.02 -5.56 -11.04
N GLY A 185 29.77 -6.37 -12.06
CA GLY A 185 28.71 -7.37 -12.11
C GLY A 185 29.24 -8.81 -12.04
N ARG A 186 28.33 -9.76 -11.76
CA ARG A 186 28.61 -11.20 -11.90
C ARG A 186 28.91 -11.58 -13.35
N GLY A 187 29.83 -12.51 -13.53
CA GLY A 187 30.01 -13.20 -14.81
C GLY A 187 28.87 -14.20 -15.06
N ALA A 188 28.54 -14.46 -16.32
CA ALA A 188 27.54 -15.48 -16.66
C ALA A 188 28.10 -16.90 -16.54
N THR A 189 27.21 -17.89 -16.48
CA THR A 189 27.54 -19.30 -16.73
C THR A 189 26.47 -19.95 -17.61
N CYS A 190 26.89 -20.84 -18.49
CA CYS A 190 26.00 -21.64 -19.34
C CYS A 190 25.84 -23.09 -18.85
N PHE A 191 26.60 -23.50 -17.83
CA PHE A 191 26.46 -24.80 -17.22
C PHE A 191 25.29 -24.79 -16.23
N ARG A 192 24.38 -25.77 -16.34
CA ARG A 192 23.14 -25.85 -15.55
C ARG A 192 23.03 -27.21 -14.87
N ASP A 193 23.03 -27.23 -13.54
CA ASP A 193 22.50 -28.38 -12.80
C ASP A 193 20.98 -28.24 -12.71
N LYS A 194 20.25 -29.33 -12.99
CA LYS A 194 18.78 -29.36 -13.01
C LYS A 194 18.14 -29.31 -11.61
N ARG A 195 18.96 -29.29 -10.55
CA ARG A 195 18.53 -29.38 -9.14
C ARG A 195 18.42 -28.04 -8.39
N LYS A 196 18.86 -26.93 -8.99
CA LYS A 196 18.82 -25.58 -8.37
C LYS A 196 18.03 -24.60 -9.25
N PRO A 197 17.48 -23.51 -8.69
CA PRO A 197 16.86 -22.45 -9.48
C PRO A 197 17.90 -21.72 -10.34
N LEU A 198 17.44 -21.04 -11.40
CA LEU A 198 18.30 -20.34 -12.37
C LEU A 198 19.16 -19.23 -11.74
N GLU A 199 18.64 -18.59 -10.70
CA GLU A 199 19.21 -17.40 -10.04
C GLU A 199 20.43 -17.75 -9.15
N ASP A 200 20.66 -19.03 -8.88
CA ASP A 200 21.83 -19.54 -8.12
C ASP A 200 23.04 -19.93 -8.99
N PHE A 201 23.03 -19.61 -10.30
CA PHE A 201 24.11 -19.96 -11.22
C PHE A 201 24.76 -18.71 -11.84
N TRP A 202 25.97 -18.41 -11.36
CA TRP A 202 26.84 -17.38 -11.94
C TRP A 202 28.25 -17.93 -12.19
N GLY A 203 29.07 -17.13 -12.89
CA GLY A 203 30.50 -17.35 -13.08
C GLY A 203 31.30 -16.74 -11.94
N GLY A 204 32.11 -15.74 -12.23
CA GLY A 204 32.80 -14.96 -11.20
C GLY A 204 31.89 -14.02 -10.42
N ASP A 205 32.13 -13.88 -9.12
CA ASP A 205 31.49 -12.86 -8.27
C ASP A 205 32.03 -11.44 -8.50
N PRO A 206 31.25 -10.40 -8.19
CA PRO A 206 31.72 -9.04 -8.14
C PRO A 206 32.50 -8.77 -6.84
N TYR A 207 33.33 -7.74 -6.86
CA TYR A 207 34.12 -7.28 -5.71
C TYR A 207 34.34 -5.76 -5.78
N GLU A 208 35.05 -5.20 -4.80
CA GLU A 208 35.35 -3.77 -4.73
C GLU A 208 34.10 -2.86 -4.62
N TRP A 209 33.02 -3.38 -4.04
CA TRP A 209 31.82 -2.56 -3.77
C TRP A 209 32.11 -1.39 -2.82
N SER A 210 32.98 -1.59 -1.82
CA SER A 210 33.37 -0.56 -0.84
C SER A 210 34.10 0.65 -1.41
N ASN A 211 34.70 0.54 -2.61
CA ASN A 211 35.40 1.64 -3.28
C ASN A 211 34.60 2.17 -4.48
N LEU A 212 33.26 2.11 -4.45
CA LEU A 212 32.40 2.57 -5.55
C LEU A 212 32.69 4.00 -6.01
N GLU A 213 33.04 4.90 -5.09
CA GLU A 213 33.38 6.32 -5.37
C GLU A 213 34.74 6.50 -6.07
N LYS A 214 35.63 5.51 -6.00
CA LYS A 214 36.99 5.51 -6.57
C LYS A 214 37.47 4.07 -6.83
N PRO A 215 36.92 3.38 -7.85
CA PRO A 215 37.24 1.99 -8.14
C PRO A 215 38.69 1.87 -8.66
N TRP A 216 39.42 0.87 -8.17
CA TRP A 216 40.85 0.71 -8.46
C TRP A 216 41.31 -0.75 -8.48
N SER A 217 40.50 -1.68 -8.99
CA SER A 217 40.90 -3.08 -9.21
C SER A 217 40.88 -3.50 -10.68
N TYR A 218 41.68 -4.52 -11.01
CA TYR A 218 41.62 -5.16 -12.33
C TYR A 218 40.33 -5.95 -12.45
N GLY A 219 39.83 -6.13 -13.66
CA GLY A 219 38.84 -7.17 -13.94
C GLY A 219 39.46 -8.57 -13.78
N SER A 220 38.63 -9.53 -13.42
CA SER A 220 38.97 -10.96 -13.42
C SER A 220 38.89 -11.59 -14.80
N ARG A 221 39.72 -12.62 -15.02
CA ARG A 221 39.75 -13.47 -16.22
C ARG A 221 38.53 -14.39 -16.26
N GLY A 222 38.07 -14.76 -17.47
CA GLY A 222 37.08 -15.83 -17.66
C GLY A 222 37.66 -17.24 -17.45
N GLY A 223 36.79 -18.23 -17.23
CA GLY A 223 37.18 -19.64 -17.10
C GLY A 223 37.43 -20.30 -18.46
N THR A 224 38.18 -21.40 -18.47
CA THR A 224 38.43 -22.22 -19.68
C THR A 224 37.49 -23.43 -19.75
N THR A 225 37.32 -24.04 -20.92
CA THR A 225 36.68 -25.36 -21.07
C THR A 225 37.69 -26.52 -21.21
N SER A 226 38.98 -26.27 -21.01
CA SER A 226 40.05 -27.28 -21.16
C SER A 226 41.02 -27.28 -19.97
N ARG A 227 41.55 -28.46 -19.64
CA ARG A 227 42.60 -28.62 -18.62
C ARG A 227 44.00 -28.29 -19.11
N GLU A 228 44.21 -28.31 -20.43
CA GLU A 228 45.53 -28.23 -21.06
C GLU A 228 45.83 -26.82 -21.60
N ILE A 229 44.79 -26.07 -21.96
CA ILE A 229 44.90 -24.75 -22.61
C ILE A 229 43.91 -23.82 -21.91
N ASP A 230 44.40 -22.66 -21.46
CA ASP A 230 43.55 -21.57 -21.00
C ASP A 230 42.99 -20.80 -22.21
N TYR A 231 41.68 -20.88 -22.40
CA TYR A 231 40.93 -20.10 -23.40
C TYR A 231 40.22 -18.88 -22.76
N GLY A 232 40.37 -18.66 -21.46
CA GLY A 232 39.69 -17.60 -20.72
C GLY A 232 40.15 -16.20 -21.15
N GLY A 233 39.18 -15.37 -21.53
CA GLY A 233 39.43 -13.97 -21.87
C GLY A 233 40.03 -13.20 -20.70
N GLY A 234 41.10 -12.42 -20.95
CA GLY A 234 41.75 -11.60 -19.91
C GLY A 234 40.81 -10.55 -19.34
N GLY A 235 40.97 -10.18 -18.07
CA GLY A 235 40.19 -9.10 -17.47
C GLY A 235 40.56 -7.72 -18.02
N GLY A 236 39.70 -6.72 -17.81
CA GLY A 236 39.97 -5.32 -18.13
C GLY A 236 40.99 -4.68 -17.18
N GLY A 237 41.78 -3.73 -17.71
CA GLY A 237 42.79 -3.00 -16.96
C GLY A 237 42.25 -1.99 -15.94
N ARG A 238 43.10 -1.04 -15.55
CA ARG A 238 42.73 0.09 -14.66
C ARG A 238 43.08 1.41 -15.33
N VAL A 239 42.17 2.38 -15.31
CA VAL A 239 42.44 3.75 -15.77
C VAL A 239 42.11 4.74 -14.67
N MET A 240 43.05 5.63 -14.34
CA MET A 240 42.85 6.74 -13.41
C MET A 240 43.24 8.05 -14.07
N LEU A 241 42.31 8.99 -14.21
CA LEU A 241 42.58 10.35 -14.68
C LEU A 241 42.27 11.35 -13.55
N VAL A 242 43.25 12.14 -13.13
CA VAL A 242 43.12 13.18 -12.11
C VAL A 242 43.56 14.50 -12.71
N ILE A 243 42.60 15.23 -13.27
CA ILE A 243 42.81 16.46 -14.02
C ILE A 243 42.38 17.65 -13.15
N ALA A 244 43.25 18.64 -12.98
CA ALA A 244 42.92 19.77 -12.10
C ALA A 244 41.85 20.70 -12.72
N SER A 245 41.96 20.97 -14.01
CA SER A 245 41.20 22.00 -14.73
C SER A 245 40.28 21.41 -15.81
N LEU A 246 40.76 21.24 -17.05
CA LEU A 246 39.94 20.81 -18.20
C LEU A 246 40.32 19.41 -18.71
N LEU A 247 39.32 18.53 -18.81
CA LEU A 247 39.40 17.23 -19.49
C LEU A 247 38.56 17.26 -20.78
N GLU A 248 39.23 17.13 -21.93
CA GLU A 248 38.59 16.97 -23.25
C GLU A 248 38.71 15.52 -23.72
N VAL A 249 37.58 14.83 -23.94
CA VAL A 249 37.54 13.43 -24.39
C VAL A 249 36.76 13.32 -25.70
N ASN A 250 37.48 13.44 -26.82
CA ASN A 250 36.97 13.13 -28.16
C ASN A 250 37.37 11.71 -28.61
N GLY A 251 38.38 11.12 -27.97
CA GLY A 251 38.83 9.75 -28.20
C GLY A 251 38.05 8.69 -27.40
N THR A 252 38.73 7.58 -27.13
CA THR A 252 38.19 6.43 -26.40
C THR A 252 39.05 6.03 -25.21
N ILE A 253 38.42 5.65 -24.10
CA ILE A 253 39.08 5.18 -22.88
C ILE A 253 38.47 3.82 -22.53
N LEU A 254 39.26 2.76 -22.64
CA LEU A 254 38.80 1.37 -22.58
C LEU A 254 39.50 0.59 -21.46
N ALA A 255 38.70 -0.06 -20.63
CA ALA A 255 39.06 -1.07 -19.66
C ALA A 255 38.12 -2.29 -19.81
N ASP A 256 37.84 -2.68 -21.05
CA ASP A 256 36.91 -3.76 -21.37
C ASP A 256 37.55 -5.13 -21.07
N GLY A 257 36.73 -6.14 -20.80
CA GLY A 257 37.18 -7.53 -20.73
C GLY A 257 37.54 -8.07 -22.11
N GLY A 258 38.57 -8.92 -22.18
CA GLY A 258 38.94 -9.65 -23.40
C GLY A 258 37.99 -10.81 -23.70
N ASP A 259 37.85 -11.15 -24.98
CA ASP A 259 36.97 -12.23 -25.42
C ASP A 259 37.59 -13.63 -25.20
N GLY A 260 36.78 -14.59 -24.75
CA GLY A 260 37.16 -16.01 -24.61
C GLY A 260 36.71 -16.92 -25.77
N GLY A 261 35.96 -16.38 -26.72
CA GLY A 261 35.45 -17.12 -27.88
C GLY A 261 34.55 -18.30 -27.49
N THR A 262 34.54 -19.39 -28.28
CA THR A 262 33.66 -20.54 -28.06
C THR A 262 34.17 -21.58 -27.05
N LYS A 263 35.39 -21.40 -26.52
CA LYS A 263 36.07 -22.38 -25.63
C LYS A 263 36.52 -21.81 -24.28
N GLY A 264 36.27 -20.55 -24.02
CA GLY A 264 36.49 -19.91 -22.73
C GLY A 264 35.46 -18.82 -22.48
N GLY A 265 35.24 -18.51 -21.21
CA GLY A 265 34.42 -17.39 -20.80
C GLY A 265 35.10 -16.06 -21.09
N GLY A 266 34.30 -15.01 -21.28
CA GLY A 266 34.80 -13.65 -21.42
C GLY A 266 35.38 -13.14 -20.10
N GLY A 267 36.41 -12.30 -20.19
CA GLY A 267 36.92 -11.55 -19.05
C GLY A 267 35.91 -10.50 -18.60
N SER A 268 35.95 -10.14 -17.32
CA SER A 268 35.16 -9.00 -16.82
C SER A 268 35.81 -7.67 -17.19
N GLY A 269 35.00 -6.61 -17.25
CA GLY A 269 35.51 -5.23 -17.32
C GLY A 269 36.33 -4.87 -16.08
N GLY A 270 37.18 -3.85 -16.20
CA GLY A 270 38.05 -3.36 -15.13
C GLY A 270 37.54 -2.09 -14.44
N SER A 271 38.46 -1.28 -13.92
CA SER A 271 38.13 -0.03 -13.21
C SER A 271 38.51 1.21 -14.01
N ILE A 272 37.62 2.20 -14.05
CA ILE A 272 37.90 3.55 -14.55
C ILE A 272 37.49 4.57 -13.49
N TYR A 273 38.42 5.42 -13.07
CA TYR A 273 38.15 6.59 -12.22
C TYR A 273 38.59 7.86 -12.95
N ILE A 274 37.71 8.85 -13.08
CA ILE A 274 38.07 10.15 -13.65
C ILE A 274 37.60 11.27 -12.72
N LYS A 275 38.52 12.19 -12.42
CA LYS A 275 38.28 13.41 -11.64
C LYS A 275 38.69 14.62 -12.47
N ALA A 276 37.80 15.61 -12.60
CA ALA A 276 38.06 16.85 -13.34
C ALA A 276 37.17 17.99 -12.82
N HIS A 277 37.62 19.25 -12.93
CA HIS A 277 36.71 20.38 -12.68
C HIS A 277 35.70 20.54 -13.83
N LYS A 278 36.17 20.46 -15.08
CA LYS A 278 35.33 20.56 -16.28
C LYS A 278 35.61 19.42 -17.26
N MET A 279 34.54 18.83 -17.82
CA MET A 279 34.63 17.86 -18.91
C MET A 279 33.86 18.32 -20.15
N ILE A 280 34.48 18.13 -21.32
CA ILE A 280 33.91 18.34 -22.66
C ILE A 280 34.27 17.16 -23.58
N GLY A 281 33.59 17.06 -24.71
CA GLY A 281 33.82 16.04 -25.74
C GLY A 281 32.81 14.89 -25.73
N ILE A 282 32.65 14.28 -26.90
CA ILE A 282 31.62 13.25 -27.22
C ILE A 282 32.18 11.82 -27.29
N GLY A 283 33.36 11.59 -26.70
CA GLY A 283 34.07 10.32 -26.73
C GLY A 283 33.40 9.20 -25.93
N ARG A 284 34.06 8.03 -25.92
CA ARG A 284 33.53 6.80 -25.29
C ARG A 284 34.41 6.34 -24.14
N ILE A 285 33.81 6.10 -22.98
CA ILE A 285 34.43 5.52 -21.78
C ILE A 285 33.78 4.15 -21.54
N SER A 286 34.57 3.08 -21.48
CA SER A 286 34.05 1.71 -21.49
C SER A 286 34.79 0.79 -20.51
N ALA A 287 34.05 0.13 -19.64
CA ALA A 287 34.51 -0.97 -18.78
C ALA A 287 33.53 -2.15 -18.88
N CYS A 288 33.23 -2.57 -20.10
CA CYS A 288 32.27 -3.63 -20.39
C CYS A 288 32.91 -5.03 -20.29
N GLY A 289 32.11 -6.06 -20.01
CA GLY A 289 32.57 -7.45 -20.04
C GLY A 289 32.81 -7.97 -21.47
N GLY A 290 33.82 -8.83 -21.62
CA GLY A 290 34.14 -9.53 -22.87
C GLY A 290 33.16 -10.66 -23.18
N GLY A 291 33.00 -10.98 -24.47
CA GLY A 291 32.21 -12.11 -24.95
C GLY A 291 32.93 -13.45 -24.81
N GLY A 292 32.18 -14.54 -24.66
CA GLY A 292 32.78 -15.87 -24.56
C GLY A 292 31.74 -16.97 -24.56
N PHE A 293 32.14 -18.18 -24.17
CA PHE A 293 31.22 -19.30 -23.97
C PHE A 293 30.10 -18.88 -22.99
N ALA A 294 30.48 -18.32 -21.85
CA ALA A 294 29.67 -17.37 -21.10
C ALA A 294 30.35 -15.98 -21.06
N GLY A 295 29.56 -14.91 -21.07
CA GLY A 295 30.05 -13.53 -21.06
C GLY A 295 30.54 -13.08 -19.68
N GLY A 296 31.59 -12.26 -19.66
CA GLY A 296 32.10 -11.64 -18.43
C GLY A 296 31.17 -10.54 -17.91
N GLY A 297 31.20 -10.28 -16.60
CA GLY A 297 30.48 -9.17 -15.97
C GLY A 297 31.06 -7.82 -16.36
N GLY A 298 30.24 -6.77 -16.31
CA GLY A 298 30.72 -5.40 -16.44
C GLY A 298 31.64 -4.99 -15.28
N GLY A 299 32.50 -4.00 -15.52
CA GLY A 299 33.45 -3.44 -14.55
C GLY A 299 32.86 -2.31 -13.72
N ARG A 300 33.71 -1.40 -13.23
CA ARG A 300 33.31 -0.23 -12.44
C ARG A 300 33.83 1.06 -13.05
N VAL A 301 32.96 2.03 -13.27
CA VAL A 301 33.33 3.39 -13.69
C VAL A 301 32.85 4.37 -12.62
N ALA A 302 33.72 5.25 -12.15
CA ALA A 302 33.31 6.38 -11.32
C ALA A 302 33.85 7.71 -11.87
N VAL A 303 33.01 8.74 -11.81
CA VAL A 303 33.31 10.08 -12.33
C VAL A 303 33.04 11.14 -11.25
N ASP A 304 34.02 12.00 -11.04
CA ASP A 304 34.02 13.10 -10.07
C ASP A 304 34.24 14.40 -10.86
N ILE A 305 33.17 14.89 -11.49
CA ILE A 305 33.21 15.96 -12.50
C ILE A 305 32.23 17.07 -12.15
N TYR A 306 32.73 18.22 -11.72
CA TYR A 306 31.90 19.32 -11.25
C TYR A 306 31.03 19.95 -12.36
N SER A 307 31.57 20.11 -13.57
CA SER A 307 30.86 20.69 -14.72
C SER A 307 31.04 19.84 -15.97
N ARG A 308 29.95 19.22 -16.45
CA ARG A 308 29.88 18.45 -17.70
C ARG A 308 28.95 19.17 -18.68
N HIS A 309 29.44 19.50 -19.87
CA HIS A 309 28.62 20.19 -20.91
C HIS A 309 28.20 19.28 -22.06
N ASP A 310 29.03 18.30 -22.40
CA ASP A 310 28.75 17.28 -23.40
C ASP A 310 28.47 15.94 -22.71
N GLU A 311 27.66 15.07 -23.32
CA GLU A 311 27.35 13.74 -22.78
C GLU A 311 28.22 12.65 -23.46
N PRO A 312 29.40 12.30 -22.91
CA PRO A 312 30.19 11.18 -23.42
C PRO A 312 29.48 9.85 -23.15
N VAL A 313 29.70 8.87 -24.02
CA VAL A 313 29.10 7.54 -23.86
C VAL A 313 29.87 6.76 -22.80
N ILE A 314 29.34 6.68 -21.59
CA ILE A 314 29.87 5.87 -20.49
C ILE A 314 29.15 4.50 -20.46
N ALA A 315 29.89 3.41 -20.56
CA ALA A 315 29.34 2.05 -20.60
C ALA A 315 30.08 1.08 -19.67
N ALA A 316 29.32 0.22 -18.97
CA ALA A 316 29.84 -0.86 -18.14
C ALA A 316 28.93 -2.10 -18.22
N HIS A 317 28.37 -2.43 -19.38
CA HIS A 317 27.46 -3.57 -19.53
C HIS A 317 28.20 -4.92 -19.55
N GLY A 318 27.48 -6.02 -19.32
CA GLY A 318 28.03 -7.36 -19.43
C GLY A 318 28.42 -7.79 -20.85
N GLY A 319 29.26 -8.81 -20.92
CA GLY A 319 29.66 -9.49 -22.15
C GLY A 319 28.60 -10.47 -22.65
N SER A 320 28.63 -10.78 -23.94
CA SER A 320 27.64 -11.69 -24.56
C SER A 320 28.06 -13.16 -24.41
N SER A 321 27.09 -14.04 -24.14
CA SER A 321 27.31 -15.49 -24.00
C SER A 321 26.98 -16.23 -25.29
N LEU A 322 27.91 -17.07 -25.76
CA LEU A 322 27.78 -17.87 -26.97
C LEU A 322 27.15 -19.25 -26.71
N GLY A 323 27.38 -19.82 -25.52
CA GLY A 323 26.81 -21.11 -25.09
C GLY A 323 25.38 -21.01 -24.57
N CYS A 324 24.93 -19.79 -24.20
CA CYS A 324 23.60 -19.52 -23.66
C CYS A 324 23.17 -18.08 -24.00
N THR A 325 22.55 -17.89 -25.16
CA THR A 325 22.25 -16.55 -25.73
C THR A 325 21.44 -15.64 -24.81
N GLU A 326 20.56 -16.22 -24.00
CA GLU A 326 19.67 -15.46 -23.10
C GLU A 326 20.36 -15.00 -21.81
N ASN A 327 21.50 -15.58 -21.42
CA ASN A 327 22.20 -15.26 -20.17
C ASN A 327 23.56 -14.58 -20.45
N ALA A 328 23.55 -13.30 -20.84
CA ALA A 328 24.75 -12.46 -20.87
C ALA A 328 25.29 -12.21 -19.44
N GLY A 329 26.52 -11.72 -19.32
CA GLY A 329 27.05 -11.26 -18.02
C GLY A 329 26.19 -10.14 -17.43
N ALA A 330 26.24 -9.98 -16.11
CA ALA A 330 25.57 -8.88 -15.42
C ALA A 330 26.20 -7.53 -15.81
N ALA A 331 25.42 -6.46 -15.68
CA ALA A 331 25.95 -5.11 -15.80
C ALA A 331 26.90 -4.81 -14.62
N GLY A 332 27.89 -3.98 -14.90
CA GLY A 332 28.71 -3.30 -13.91
C GLY A 332 28.03 -2.03 -13.39
N THR A 333 28.82 -1.20 -12.70
CA THR A 333 28.32 0.02 -12.05
C THR A 333 28.96 1.26 -12.65
N VAL A 334 28.15 2.25 -13.03
CA VAL A 334 28.61 3.63 -13.29
C VAL A 334 28.15 4.51 -12.13
N TYR A 335 29.07 5.19 -11.48
CA TYR A 335 28.79 6.07 -10.34
C TYR A 335 29.25 7.51 -10.63
N ASP A 336 28.42 8.49 -10.34
CA ASP A 336 28.76 9.92 -10.50
C ASP A 336 28.75 10.60 -9.14
N ASN A 337 29.93 11.01 -8.65
CA ASN A 337 30.14 11.49 -7.27
C ASN A 337 29.41 12.81 -6.99
N VAL A 338 29.19 13.64 -8.01
CA VAL A 338 28.62 14.98 -7.84
C VAL A 338 27.10 14.95 -7.58
N PRO A 339 26.26 14.29 -8.41
CA PRO A 339 24.87 14.04 -8.07
C PRO A 339 24.70 12.83 -7.13
N ARG A 340 25.75 12.05 -6.84
CA ARG A 340 25.71 10.75 -6.12
C ARG A 340 24.71 9.77 -6.74
N SER A 341 24.76 9.63 -8.06
CA SER A 341 23.87 8.74 -8.82
C SER A 341 24.57 7.43 -9.18
N LEU A 342 23.91 6.30 -8.91
CA LEU A 342 24.33 4.98 -9.36
C LEU A 342 23.49 4.55 -10.58
N ILE A 343 24.17 4.16 -11.65
CA ILE A 343 23.56 3.71 -12.91
C ILE A 343 24.01 2.27 -13.19
N VAL A 344 23.03 1.39 -13.43
CA VAL A 344 23.22 -0.02 -13.81
C VAL A 344 22.42 -0.27 -15.10
N SER A 345 23.14 -0.55 -16.20
CA SER A 345 22.56 -0.68 -17.54
C SER A 345 23.20 -1.83 -18.30
N ASN A 346 22.41 -2.82 -18.72
CA ASN A 346 22.93 -3.98 -19.46
C ASN A 346 22.77 -3.87 -20.99
N HIS A 347 22.49 -2.67 -21.50
CA HIS A 347 22.36 -2.40 -22.94
C HIS A 347 21.39 -3.37 -23.67
N ASN A 348 20.26 -3.69 -23.03
CA ASN A 348 19.20 -4.57 -23.54
C ASN A 348 19.63 -6.04 -23.75
N LYS A 349 20.80 -6.43 -23.21
CA LYS A 349 21.20 -7.83 -23.07
C LYS A 349 20.45 -8.45 -21.90
N SER A 350 19.75 -9.55 -22.16
CA SER A 350 19.17 -10.37 -21.09
C SER A 350 20.29 -11.04 -20.30
N THR A 351 20.07 -11.17 -18.99
CA THR A 351 20.97 -11.85 -18.06
C THR A 351 20.13 -12.54 -16.99
N ASP A 352 20.63 -13.65 -16.47
CA ASP A 352 20.13 -14.31 -15.26
C ASP A 352 21.05 -14.10 -14.05
N THR A 353 22.08 -13.28 -14.22
CA THR A 353 23.04 -12.92 -13.17
C THR A 353 22.91 -11.47 -12.73
N ASP A 354 23.06 -11.20 -11.44
CA ASP A 354 22.82 -9.89 -10.86
C ASP A 354 24.08 -9.03 -10.68
N THR A 355 23.87 -7.71 -10.71
CA THR A 355 24.75 -6.71 -10.11
C THR A 355 24.46 -6.65 -8.61
N LEU A 356 25.41 -7.02 -7.75
CA LEU A 356 25.17 -7.07 -6.30
C LEU A 356 25.33 -5.70 -5.65
N PHE A 357 24.31 -5.28 -4.89
CA PHE A 357 24.34 -4.16 -3.96
C PHE A 357 24.61 -4.72 -2.56
N MET A 358 25.85 -4.57 -2.08
CA MET A 358 26.28 -5.15 -0.81
C MET A 358 26.00 -4.19 0.36
N GLU A 359 26.93 -3.29 0.66
CA GLU A 359 26.84 -2.36 1.79
C GLU A 359 26.52 -0.94 1.28
N PHE A 360 25.37 -0.38 1.66
CA PHE A 360 25.05 0.99 1.27
C PHE A 360 25.96 1.97 2.04
N PRO A 361 26.69 2.86 1.35
CA PRO A 361 27.65 3.75 2.00
C PRO A 361 26.96 4.73 2.98
N GLN A 362 27.68 5.15 4.02
CA GLN A 362 27.18 6.12 5.02
C GLN A 362 26.75 7.47 4.41
N LEU A 363 27.28 7.83 3.24
CA LEU A 363 26.77 8.92 2.43
C LEU A 363 25.61 8.41 1.58
N PHE A 364 24.41 8.89 1.86
CA PHE A 364 23.21 8.52 1.10
C PHE A 364 23.38 8.77 -0.41
N LEU A 365 23.01 7.77 -1.20
CA LEU A 365 22.86 7.89 -2.65
C LEU A 365 21.71 8.85 -2.95
N THR A 366 21.84 9.72 -3.94
CA THR A 366 20.71 10.58 -4.35
C THR A 366 19.79 9.83 -5.30
N ASN A 367 20.34 9.15 -6.30
CA ASN A 367 19.54 8.50 -7.35
C ASN A 367 20.08 7.11 -7.70
N ILE A 368 19.19 6.18 -8.02
CA ILE A 368 19.52 4.84 -8.51
C ILE A 368 18.73 4.56 -9.80
N TYR A 369 19.45 4.29 -10.89
CA TYR A 369 18.87 3.99 -12.20
C TYR A 369 19.23 2.55 -12.61
N ILE A 370 18.21 1.68 -12.73
CA ILE A 370 18.37 0.29 -13.19
C ILE A 370 17.59 0.16 -14.49
N HIS A 371 18.27 -0.03 -15.61
CA HIS A 371 17.59 -0.02 -16.91
C HIS A 371 18.18 -0.93 -17.99
N ASN A 372 17.46 -1.05 -19.10
CA ASN A 372 17.88 -1.79 -20.29
C ASN A 372 18.25 -3.26 -19.98
N LYS A 373 17.31 -4.00 -19.36
CA LYS A 373 17.49 -5.38 -18.86
C LYS A 373 18.62 -5.61 -17.85
N ALA A 374 19.05 -4.56 -17.13
CA ALA A 374 19.86 -4.75 -15.93
C ALA A 374 19.08 -5.49 -14.84
N LYS A 375 19.72 -6.49 -14.22
CA LYS A 375 19.28 -7.09 -12.96
C LYS A 375 20.23 -6.65 -11.84
N ALA A 376 19.68 -6.17 -10.73
CA ALA A 376 20.43 -5.87 -9.52
C ALA A 376 19.77 -6.57 -8.32
N ALA A 377 20.58 -6.97 -7.35
CA ALA A 377 20.11 -7.66 -6.15
C ALA A 377 20.77 -7.13 -4.89
N ALA A 378 19.99 -6.98 -3.81
CA ALA A 378 20.44 -6.73 -2.45
C ALA A 378 20.30 -8.04 -1.64
N PRO A 379 21.37 -8.88 -1.55
CA PRO A 379 21.25 -10.25 -1.06
C PRO A 379 21.43 -10.40 0.46
N LEU A 380 21.69 -9.32 1.21
CA LEU A 380 21.91 -9.40 2.66
C LEU A 380 20.57 -9.61 3.39
N LEU A 381 20.56 -10.51 4.38
CA LEU A 381 19.38 -10.87 5.21
C LEU A 381 18.67 -9.66 5.85
N TRP A 382 19.43 -8.60 6.11
CA TRP A 382 18.92 -7.28 6.47
C TRP A 382 19.59 -6.24 5.58
N SER A 383 18.80 -5.52 4.78
CA SER A 383 19.31 -4.43 3.95
C SER A 383 18.44 -3.18 4.10
N ARG A 384 19.06 -2.04 4.45
CA ARG A 384 18.44 -0.72 4.32
C ARG A 384 18.94 -0.02 3.06
N VAL A 385 18.06 0.11 2.08
CA VAL A 385 18.28 0.89 0.85
C VAL A 385 17.71 2.28 1.07
N GLN A 386 18.55 3.24 1.45
CA GLN A 386 18.15 4.63 1.65
C GLN A 386 18.70 5.53 0.54
N VAL A 387 17.79 6.16 -0.18
CA VAL A 387 18.03 7.03 -1.34
C VAL A 387 17.38 8.38 -1.07
N GLN A 388 18.09 9.48 -1.32
CA GLN A 388 17.58 10.84 -1.02
C GLN A 388 16.64 11.39 -2.08
N GLY A 389 16.69 10.88 -3.31
CA GLY A 389 15.87 11.29 -4.44
C GLY A 389 15.15 10.09 -5.05
N GLN A 390 15.51 9.74 -6.28
CA GLN A 390 14.72 8.83 -7.12
C GLN A 390 15.36 7.43 -7.28
N ILE A 391 14.55 6.39 -7.12
CA ILE A 391 14.83 5.04 -7.60
C ILE A 391 14.00 4.83 -8.87
N SER A 392 14.65 4.49 -9.98
CA SER A 392 14.01 4.35 -11.29
C SER A 392 14.38 3.03 -11.95
N LEU A 393 13.37 2.17 -12.19
CA LEU A 393 13.50 0.92 -12.94
C LEU A 393 12.81 1.07 -14.31
N LEU A 394 13.56 0.92 -15.40
CA LEU A 394 13.06 1.16 -16.76
C LEU A 394 13.46 0.07 -17.74
N CYS A 395 12.65 -0.19 -18.77
CA CYS A 395 13.03 -1.02 -19.93
C CYS A 395 13.53 -2.43 -19.54
N GLY A 396 12.74 -3.17 -18.77
CA GLY A 396 13.09 -4.53 -18.31
C GLY A 396 14.03 -4.58 -17.11
N GLY A 397 14.16 -3.48 -16.35
CA GLY A 397 14.96 -3.46 -15.13
C GLY A 397 14.39 -4.39 -14.06
N VAL A 398 15.27 -5.09 -13.32
CA VAL A 398 14.87 -5.92 -12.18
C VAL A 398 15.68 -5.52 -10.94
N LEU A 399 14.98 -5.33 -9.82
CA LEU A 399 15.58 -5.20 -8.50
C LEU A 399 15.05 -6.29 -7.57
N SER A 400 15.95 -7.13 -7.06
CA SER A 400 15.63 -8.23 -6.15
C SER A 400 16.13 -7.94 -4.74
N PHE A 401 15.31 -8.22 -3.74
CA PHE A 401 15.65 -8.15 -2.31
C PHE A 401 15.66 -9.56 -1.72
N GLY A 402 16.76 -9.92 -1.07
CA GLY A 402 16.96 -11.25 -0.49
C GLY A 402 17.29 -12.32 -1.53
N LEU A 403 17.22 -13.57 -1.08
CA LEU A 403 17.51 -14.76 -1.87
C LEU A 403 16.31 -15.69 -1.84
N ALA A 404 15.95 -16.30 -2.97
CA ALA A 404 14.76 -17.14 -3.11
C ALA A 404 14.69 -18.37 -2.18
N GLN A 405 15.80 -18.73 -1.51
CA GLN A 405 15.87 -19.81 -0.53
C GLN A 405 15.63 -19.35 0.92
N TYR A 406 15.59 -18.04 1.19
CA TYR A 406 15.61 -17.46 2.55
C TYR A 406 14.58 -16.33 2.71
N SER A 407 13.30 -16.70 2.78
CA SER A 407 12.16 -15.78 2.92
C SER A 407 11.95 -15.21 4.33
N THR A 408 12.97 -15.23 5.19
CA THR A 408 12.96 -14.73 6.58
C THR A 408 13.65 -13.38 6.74
N SER A 409 13.90 -12.69 5.63
CA SER A 409 14.69 -11.45 5.57
C SER A 409 13.80 -10.21 5.67
N GLU A 410 14.28 -9.14 6.29
CA GLU A 410 13.58 -7.84 6.37
C GLU A 410 14.34 -6.76 5.60
N PHE A 411 13.61 -6.02 4.77
CA PHE A 411 14.17 -4.99 3.89
C PHE A 411 13.53 -3.64 4.15
N GLU A 412 14.35 -2.60 4.31
CA GLU A 412 13.87 -1.22 4.39
C GLU A 412 14.25 -0.44 3.12
N LEU A 413 13.26 0.08 2.40
CA LEU A 413 13.45 0.92 1.20
C LEU A 413 12.92 2.32 1.49
N LEU A 414 13.81 3.32 1.46
CA LEU A 414 13.45 4.72 1.61
C LEU A 414 13.89 5.50 0.37
N ALA A 415 12.96 6.22 -0.26
CA ALA A 415 13.22 7.11 -1.40
C ALA A 415 12.27 8.31 -1.39
N GLU A 416 12.53 9.37 -2.13
CA GLU A 416 11.48 10.37 -2.42
C GLU A 416 10.54 9.84 -3.51
N GLU A 417 11.10 9.27 -4.58
CA GLU A 417 10.32 8.76 -5.71
C GLU A 417 10.74 7.34 -6.09
N LEU A 418 9.75 6.47 -6.31
CA LEU A 418 9.94 5.16 -6.93
C LEU A 418 9.17 5.12 -8.26
N LEU A 419 9.92 5.05 -9.36
CA LEU A 419 9.40 5.00 -10.73
C LEU A 419 9.68 3.63 -11.36
N MET A 420 8.65 3.00 -11.93
CA MET A 420 8.77 1.71 -12.61
C MET A 420 8.09 1.76 -13.99
N SER A 421 8.82 1.43 -15.06
CA SER A 421 8.27 1.18 -16.40
C SER A 421 8.78 -0.14 -16.97
N ASP A 422 7.88 -1.03 -17.38
CA ASP A 422 8.19 -2.35 -17.96
C ASP A 422 9.19 -3.15 -17.13
N SER A 423 9.08 -3.06 -15.79
CA SER A 423 10.12 -3.48 -14.84
C SER A 423 9.55 -4.29 -13.66
N ILE A 424 10.43 -4.98 -12.93
CA ILE A 424 10.04 -5.91 -11.87
C ILE A 424 10.81 -5.62 -10.58
N ILE A 425 10.10 -5.50 -9.45
CA ILE A 425 10.67 -5.63 -8.11
C ILE A 425 10.29 -7.00 -7.55
N ARG A 426 11.27 -7.69 -6.96
CA ARG A 426 11.09 -8.96 -6.25
C ARG A 426 11.58 -8.83 -4.82
N VAL A 427 10.84 -9.40 -3.88
CA VAL A 427 11.22 -9.47 -2.46
C VAL A 427 11.05 -10.89 -2.00
N PHE A 428 12.07 -11.44 -1.33
CA PHE A 428 12.03 -12.73 -0.65
C PHE A 428 12.14 -12.48 0.86
N GLY A 429 11.00 -12.34 1.53
CA GLY A 429 10.85 -11.87 2.90
C GLY A 429 9.90 -10.69 3.03
N ALA A 430 10.04 -9.91 4.11
CA ALA A 430 9.22 -8.74 4.39
C ALA A 430 9.85 -7.45 3.83
N LEU A 431 9.04 -6.62 3.16
CA LEU A 431 9.45 -5.29 2.70
C LEU A 431 8.76 -4.19 3.50
N ARG A 432 9.54 -3.29 4.07
CA ARG A 432 9.10 -2.00 4.62
C ARG A 432 9.57 -0.86 3.71
N MET A 433 8.67 -0.36 2.88
CA MET A 433 8.91 0.73 1.94
C MET A 433 8.32 2.04 2.47
N SER A 434 9.05 3.14 2.35
CA SER A 434 8.57 4.50 2.63
C SER A 434 9.01 5.44 1.51
N VAL A 435 8.05 5.92 0.72
CA VAL A 435 8.28 6.83 -0.41
C VAL A 435 7.35 8.04 -0.36
N LYS A 436 7.62 9.11 -1.14
CA LYS A 436 6.63 10.18 -1.35
C LYS A 436 5.71 9.86 -2.52
N MET A 437 6.31 9.42 -3.62
CA MET A 437 5.62 9.10 -4.88
C MET A 437 5.95 7.66 -5.31
N PHE A 438 4.93 6.86 -5.62
CA PHE A 438 5.08 5.53 -6.21
C PHE A 438 4.32 5.45 -7.54
N LEU A 439 5.04 5.28 -8.65
CA LEU A 439 4.50 5.30 -10.00
C LEU A 439 4.87 4.03 -10.76
N MET A 440 3.87 3.26 -11.18
CA MET A 440 4.05 2.01 -11.93
C MET A 440 3.36 2.05 -13.30
N TRP A 441 4.11 1.71 -14.34
CA TRP A 441 3.63 1.50 -15.70
C TRP A 441 4.02 0.10 -16.22
N ASN A 442 3.06 -0.74 -16.59
CA ASN A 442 3.27 -2.11 -17.08
C ASN A 442 4.31 -2.90 -16.27
N SER A 443 4.28 -2.74 -14.94
CA SER A 443 5.33 -3.17 -14.03
C SER A 443 4.80 -4.07 -12.92
N ARG A 444 5.64 -4.93 -12.35
CA ARG A 444 5.22 -5.84 -11.27
C ARG A 444 6.08 -5.73 -10.03
N MET A 445 5.44 -5.67 -8.87
CA MET A 445 6.06 -5.87 -7.56
C MET A 445 5.58 -7.21 -7.03
N GLN A 446 6.51 -8.10 -6.72
CA GLN A 446 6.24 -9.45 -6.24
C GLN A 446 6.91 -9.63 -4.87
N ILE A 447 6.11 -9.87 -3.84
CA ILE A 447 6.56 -10.07 -2.46
C ILE A 447 6.25 -11.52 -2.07
N ASP A 448 7.30 -12.32 -1.98
CA ASP A 448 7.28 -13.68 -1.45
C ASP A 448 7.69 -13.66 0.02
N GLY A 449 6.70 -13.54 0.90
CA GLY A 449 6.88 -13.59 2.35
C GLY A 449 7.01 -15.01 2.91
N GLY A 450 7.24 -16.04 2.09
CA GLY A 450 7.35 -17.43 2.55
C GLY A 450 6.03 -18.05 3.02
N GLY A 451 6.03 -19.38 3.12
CA GLY A 451 4.86 -20.17 3.53
C GLY A 451 4.67 -20.33 5.04
N ASP A 452 5.65 -19.91 5.86
CA ASP A 452 5.61 -20.03 7.31
C ASP A 452 4.93 -18.81 7.96
N GLY A 453 4.04 -19.07 8.91
CA GLY A 453 3.18 -18.04 9.53
C GLY A 453 3.88 -17.05 10.46
N ASP A 454 5.21 -17.10 10.55
CA ASP A 454 6.05 -16.26 11.39
C ASP A 454 6.62 -15.03 10.65
N VAL A 455 6.42 -14.90 9.33
CA VAL A 455 6.99 -13.78 8.55
C VAL A 455 6.21 -12.48 8.73
N GLU A 456 6.94 -11.39 8.95
CA GLU A 456 6.38 -10.07 9.23
C GLU A 456 5.53 -9.51 8.08
N THR A 457 4.58 -8.64 8.43
CA THR A 457 3.69 -7.98 7.47
C THR A 457 4.48 -7.00 6.60
N SER A 458 4.42 -7.14 5.27
CA SER A 458 5.03 -6.15 4.39
C SER A 458 4.24 -4.83 4.42
N LEU A 459 4.96 -3.71 4.45
CA LEU A 459 4.43 -2.37 4.67
C LEU A 459 4.87 -1.45 3.53
N LEU A 460 3.93 -0.90 2.78
CA LEU A 460 4.18 0.04 1.68
C LEU A 460 3.59 1.41 2.02
N GLU A 461 4.42 2.34 2.49
CA GLU A 461 4.02 3.72 2.80
C GLU A 461 4.35 4.68 1.65
N ALA A 462 3.38 5.49 1.22
CA ALA A 462 3.53 6.51 0.18
C ALA A 462 2.89 7.85 0.62
N SER A 463 3.69 8.87 0.96
CA SER A 463 3.14 10.09 1.57
C SER A 463 2.13 10.83 0.68
N ASN A 464 2.36 10.90 -0.64
CA ASN A 464 1.58 11.78 -1.53
C ASN A 464 0.72 11.01 -2.55
N LEU A 465 1.28 10.03 -3.26
CA LEU A 465 0.62 9.44 -4.42
C LEU A 465 1.11 8.02 -4.72
N ILE A 466 0.16 7.11 -4.96
CA ILE A 466 0.38 5.81 -5.60
C ILE A 466 -0.43 5.77 -6.90
N VAL A 467 0.23 5.53 -8.04
CA VAL A 467 -0.46 5.29 -9.33
C VAL A 467 -0.01 3.98 -9.95
N LEU A 468 -0.98 3.11 -10.22
CA LEU A 468 -0.80 1.93 -11.05
C LEU A 468 -1.43 2.21 -12.43
N LYS A 469 -0.71 1.82 -13.49
CA LYS A 469 -1.17 1.96 -14.87
C LYS A 469 -0.66 0.85 -15.77
N GLY A 470 -1.44 0.54 -16.81
CA GLY A 470 -0.98 -0.26 -17.94
C GLY A 470 -0.76 -1.73 -17.59
N SER A 471 -1.61 -2.30 -16.75
CA SER A 471 -1.52 -3.66 -16.22
C SER A 471 -0.40 -3.85 -15.19
N SER A 472 -0.27 -2.86 -14.30
CA SER A 472 0.69 -2.91 -13.18
C SER A 472 0.13 -3.69 -11.99
N VAL A 473 0.94 -4.58 -11.41
CA VAL A 473 0.50 -5.51 -10.36
C VAL A 473 1.40 -5.43 -9.12
N ILE A 474 0.79 -5.26 -7.96
CA ILE A 474 1.43 -5.50 -6.65
C ILE A 474 0.84 -6.81 -6.12
N HIS A 475 1.67 -7.85 -6.01
CA HIS A 475 1.28 -9.18 -5.54
C HIS A 475 2.07 -9.55 -4.29
N SER A 476 1.39 -10.00 -3.24
CA SER A 476 2.00 -10.67 -2.10
C SER A 476 1.30 -12.00 -1.80
N ASN A 477 2.07 -13.04 -1.48
CA ASN A 477 1.53 -14.28 -0.92
C ASN A 477 1.30 -14.20 0.60
N ALA A 478 1.73 -13.12 1.25
CA ALA A 478 1.63 -12.88 2.68
C ALA A 478 0.70 -11.69 3.00
N ASN A 479 0.85 -11.12 4.20
CA ASN A 479 0.09 -9.95 4.65
C ASN A 479 0.73 -8.66 4.09
N LEU A 480 -0.10 -7.76 3.53
CA LEU A 480 0.32 -6.49 2.94
C LEU A 480 -0.47 -5.32 3.51
N GLY A 481 0.22 -4.39 4.18
CA GLY A 481 -0.29 -3.06 4.50
C GLY A 481 0.17 -2.05 3.46
N VAL A 482 -0.76 -1.27 2.90
CA VAL A 482 -0.45 -0.11 2.05
C VAL A 482 -1.01 1.13 2.72
N HIS A 483 -0.13 2.08 3.00
CA HIS A 483 -0.45 3.32 3.69
C HIS A 483 -0.10 4.50 2.80
N GLY A 484 -0.84 5.59 2.91
CA GLY A 484 -0.43 6.84 2.27
C GLY A 484 -1.37 7.98 2.57
N GLN A 485 -0.87 9.22 2.60
CA GLN A 485 -1.67 10.37 3.10
C GLN A 485 -2.43 11.11 2.00
N GLY A 486 -2.21 10.74 0.72
CA GLY A 486 -2.83 11.37 -0.44
C GLY A 486 -3.71 10.43 -1.25
N LEU A 487 -3.39 10.23 -2.53
CA LEU A 487 -4.24 9.51 -3.48
C LEU A 487 -3.67 8.12 -3.83
N LEU A 488 -4.52 7.10 -3.80
CA LEU A 488 -4.28 5.80 -4.45
C LEU A 488 -5.15 5.71 -5.71
N ASN A 489 -4.53 5.49 -6.87
CA ASN A 489 -5.22 5.46 -8.16
C ASN A 489 -4.80 4.27 -9.02
N LEU A 490 -5.70 3.32 -9.24
CA LEU A 490 -5.55 2.23 -10.21
C LEU A 490 -6.26 2.67 -11.49
N SER A 491 -5.52 2.90 -12.57
CA SER A 491 -5.99 3.75 -13.68
C SER A 491 -6.46 3.02 -14.94
N GLY A 492 -6.25 1.71 -15.06
CA GLY A 492 -6.65 0.94 -16.23
C GLY A 492 -6.89 -0.55 -16.01
N PRO A 493 -7.37 -1.25 -17.06
CA PRO A 493 -7.66 -2.68 -16.98
C PRO A 493 -6.38 -3.49 -16.76
N GLY A 494 -6.47 -4.46 -15.85
CA GLY A 494 -5.33 -5.30 -15.46
C GLY A 494 -4.43 -4.71 -14.37
N ASP A 495 -4.74 -3.51 -13.84
CA ASP A 495 -4.05 -2.98 -12.67
C ASP A 495 -4.58 -3.68 -11.40
N PHE A 496 -3.71 -4.27 -10.58
CA PHE A 496 -4.11 -5.08 -9.42
C PHE A 496 -3.25 -4.83 -8.18
N ILE A 497 -3.90 -4.83 -7.01
CA ILE A 497 -3.23 -5.02 -5.72
C ILE A 497 -3.85 -6.24 -5.06
N GLU A 498 -3.06 -7.30 -4.86
CA GLU A 498 -3.50 -8.53 -4.22
C GLU A 498 -2.54 -9.01 -3.14
N ALA A 499 -3.11 -9.51 -2.04
CA ALA A 499 -2.39 -10.05 -0.90
C ALA A 499 -3.19 -11.17 -0.24
N GLN A 500 -2.59 -11.97 0.64
CA GLN A 500 -3.35 -12.92 1.46
C GLN A 500 -4.26 -12.21 2.46
N ARG A 501 -3.77 -11.09 3.00
CA ARG A 501 -4.58 -10.06 3.66
C ARG A 501 -4.11 -8.69 3.22
N LEU A 502 -5.03 -7.86 2.79
CA LEU A 502 -4.77 -6.51 2.29
C LEU A 502 -5.35 -5.46 3.23
N VAL A 503 -4.52 -4.56 3.75
CA VAL A 503 -4.98 -3.40 4.52
C VAL A 503 -4.58 -2.13 3.78
N LEU A 504 -5.55 -1.26 3.50
CA LEU A 504 -5.32 0.06 2.93
C LEU A 504 -5.69 1.11 3.97
N SER A 505 -4.79 2.04 4.32
CA SER A 505 -5.17 3.11 5.25
C SER A 505 -4.48 4.46 5.07
N LEU A 506 -5.07 5.47 5.73
CA LEU A 506 -4.65 6.89 5.78
C LEU A 506 -4.87 7.72 4.50
N PHE A 507 -5.35 7.11 3.41
CA PHE A 507 -5.54 7.78 2.12
C PHE A 507 -6.60 8.88 2.19
N TYR A 508 -6.33 10.04 1.60
CA TYR A 508 -7.37 11.04 1.35
C TYR A 508 -8.42 10.48 0.36
N SER A 509 -7.98 9.81 -0.71
CA SER A 509 -8.89 9.20 -1.67
C SER A 509 -8.34 7.92 -2.30
N ILE A 510 -9.23 6.97 -2.58
CA ILE A 510 -8.93 5.72 -3.27
C ILE A 510 -9.82 5.61 -4.51
N ASN A 511 -9.18 5.60 -5.69
CA ASN A 511 -9.83 5.47 -6.99
C ASN A 511 -9.46 4.13 -7.63
N ILE A 512 -10.47 3.29 -7.89
CA ILE A 512 -10.33 1.97 -8.51
C ILE A 512 -10.98 2.05 -9.89
N GLY A 513 -10.18 2.30 -10.94
CA GLY A 513 -10.63 2.48 -12.31
C GLY A 513 -11.20 1.20 -12.96
N PRO A 514 -11.88 1.34 -14.12
CA PRO A 514 -12.58 0.23 -14.76
C PRO A 514 -11.61 -0.88 -15.18
N GLY A 515 -11.89 -2.11 -14.72
CA GLY A 515 -11.07 -3.30 -14.99
C GLY A 515 -9.82 -3.44 -14.12
N SER A 516 -9.60 -2.54 -13.16
CA SER A 516 -8.65 -2.74 -12.07
C SER A 516 -9.31 -3.44 -10.88
N ALA A 517 -8.54 -4.06 -9.98
CA ALA A 517 -9.11 -4.61 -8.75
C ALA A 517 -8.20 -4.59 -7.52
N LEU A 518 -8.84 -4.56 -6.35
CA LEU A 518 -8.25 -4.89 -5.05
C LEU A 518 -8.72 -6.28 -4.63
N ARG A 519 -7.81 -7.16 -4.22
CA ARG A 519 -8.14 -8.55 -3.88
C ARG A 519 -7.46 -9.00 -2.57
N GLY A 520 -8.22 -9.63 -1.69
CA GLY A 520 -7.69 -10.38 -0.56
C GLY A 520 -8.67 -11.45 -0.07
N PRO A 521 -8.40 -12.76 -0.20
CA PRO A 521 -7.08 -13.38 -0.42
C PRO A 521 -6.61 -13.47 -1.89
N SER A 522 -5.31 -13.73 -2.06
CA SER A 522 -4.66 -13.93 -3.37
C SER A 522 -5.17 -15.19 -4.09
N GLN A 523 -5.17 -15.18 -5.43
CA GLN A 523 -5.74 -16.30 -6.20
C GLN A 523 -4.93 -17.61 -6.05
N SER A 524 -3.63 -17.53 -5.82
CA SER A 524 -2.74 -18.69 -5.62
C SER A 524 -3.03 -19.45 -4.31
N ALA A 525 -3.49 -18.74 -3.28
CA ALA A 525 -3.82 -19.32 -1.97
C ALA A 525 -5.16 -20.07 -1.95
N LEU A 526 -5.87 -20.18 -3.09
CA LEU A 526 -7.02 -21.08 -3.23
C LEU A 526 -6.60 -22.53 -3.54
N ASP A 527 -5.43 -22.75 -4.15
CA ASP A 527 -4.96 -24.08 -4.57
C ASP A 527 -4.02 -24.72 -3.52
N ASP A 528 -3.20 -23.93 -2.83
CA ASP A 528 -2.33 -24.41 -1.75
C ASP A 528 -3.00 -24.29 -0.37
N ALA A 529 -2.91 -25.36 0.43
CA ALA A 529 -3.72 -25.60 1.62
C ALA A 529 -3.34 -24.76 2.88
N VAL A 530 -2.88 -23.52 2.71
CA VAL A 530 -2.87 -22.51 3.78
C VAL A 530 -4.25 -21.85 3.80
N THR A 531 -5.27 -22.65 4.13
CA THR A 531 -6.62 -22.15 4.33
C THR A 531 -6.59 -21.09 5.42
N LEU A 532 -6.93 -19.85 5.06
CA LEU A 532 -7.31 -18.82 6.02
C LEU A 532 -8.28 -19.47 7.01
N LYS A 533 -7.93 -19.41 8.31
CA LYS A 533 -8.82 -19.85 9.39
C LYS A 533 -9.96 -18.84 9.54
N LEU A 534 -10.82 -18.81 8.52
CA LEU A 534 -12.13 -18.22 8.56
C LEU A 534 -12.88 -18.93 9.69
N ASN A 535 -13.42 -18.15 10.63
CA ASN A 535 -14.05 -18.64 11.86
C ASN A 535 -15.46 -19.21 11.58
N CYS A 536 -15.54 -20.24 10.74
CA CYS A 536 -16.77 -20.81 10.17
C CYS A 536 -17.71 -21.48 11.19
N ASP A 537 -17.20 -21.83 12.37
CA ASP A 537 -17.93 -22.49 13.45
C ASP A 537 -18.33 -21.51 14.57
N LEU A 538 -17.90 -20.25 14.50
CA LEU A 538 -18.28 -19.22 15.48
C LEU A 538 -19.61 -18.56 15.06
N GLN A 539 -20.63 -18.78 15.89
CA GLN A 539 -21.92 -18.07 15.81
C GLN A 539 -21.90 -16.68 16.47
N ASN A 540 -20.81 -16.33 17.15
CA ASN A 540 -20.67 -15.04 17.81
C ASN A 540 -19.90 -14.07 16.90
N CYS A 541 -20.41 -12.84 16.82
CA CYS A 541 -19.75 -11.73 16.14
C CYS A 541 -18.29 -11.54 16.58
N PRO A 542 -17.31 -11.58 15.66
CA PRO A 542 -15.97 -11.06 15.92
C PRO A 542 -16.05 -9.62 16.46
N PHE A 543 -15.50 -9.38 17.64
CA PHE A 543 -15.60 -8.08 18.32
C PHE A 543 -15.00 -6.95 17.46
N GLU A 544 -13.97 -7.27 16.68
CA GLU A 544 -13.26 -6.36 15.79
C GLU A 544 -14.13 -5.83 14.63
N LEU A 545 -15.20 -6.54 14.24
CA LEU A 545 -16.14 -6.05 13.21
C LEU A 545 -17.03 -4.91 13.74
N LEU A 546 -17.28 -4.88 15.05
CA LEU A 546 -18.14 -3.89 15.72
C LEU A 546 -17.33 -2.74 16.31
N HIS A 547 -16.22 -3.08 16.97
CA HIS A 547 -15.26 -2.19 17.61
C HIS A 547 -13.85 -2.44 17.00
N PRO A 548 -13.61 -2.02 15.75
CA PRO A 548 -12.30 -2.14 15.12
C PRO A 548 -11.23 -1.31 15.85
N PRO A 549 -9.95 -1.72 15.77
CA PRO A 549 -8.86 -0.95 16.36
C PRO A 549 -8.67 0.39 15.65
N GLU A 550 -8.69 1.48 16.41
CA GLU A 550 -8.50 2.86 15.91
C GLU A 550 -7.26 3.03 15.03
N ASP A 551 -6.17 2.31 15.33
CA ASP A 551 -4.87 2.47 14.68
C ASP A 551 -4.76 1.85 13.28
N CYS A 552 -5.79 1.14 12.78
CA CYS A 552 -5.78 0.52 11.45
C CYS A 552 -4.58 -0.43 11.18
N ASN A 553 -3.97 -1.00 12.22
CA ASN A 553 -2.73 -1.77 12.10
C ASN A 553 -2.96 -3.19 11.55
N VAL A 554 -2.02 -3.68 10.75
CA VAL A 554 -2.03 -5.04 10.20
C VAL A 554 -1.59 -6.03 11.27
N ASN A 555 -2.52 -6.76 11.88
CA ASN A 555 -2.20 -7.84 12.81
C ASN A 555 -2.71 -9.18 12.27
N SER A 556 -1.86 -10.22 12.34
CA SER A 556 -2.17 -11.59 11.92
C SER A 556 -3.31 -12.23 12.74
N SER A 557 -3.67 -11.68 13.89
CA SER A 557 -4.84 -12.09 14.67
C SER A 557 -6.19 -11.60 14.11
N LEU A 558 -6.23 -10.59 13.23
CA LEU A 558 -7.48 -10.00 12.76
C LEU A 558 -8.24 -10.93 11.79
N SER A 559 -9.58 -10.87 11.83
CA SER A 559 -10.47 -11.70 10.99
C SER A 559 -10.65 -11.18 9.55
N PHE A 560 -10.11 -10.01 9.20
CA PHE A 560 -10.28 -9.38 7.89
C PHE A 560 -9.36 -9.98 6.82
N THR A 561 -9.86 -10.11 5.60
CA THR A 561 -9.02 -10.39 4.41
C THR A 561 -8.77 -9.14 3.58
N LEU A 562 -9.69 -8.17 3.62
CA LEU A 562 -9.49 -6.83 3.06
C LEU A 562 -10.06 -5.77 4.01
N GLN A 563 -9.23 -4.82 4.45
CA GLN A 563 -9.67 -3.69 5.28
C GLN A 563 -9.28 -2.37 4.62
N ILE A 564 -10.22 -1.43 4.52
CA ILE A 564 -9.97 -0.04 4.11
C ILE A 564 -10.29 0.86 5.29
N CYS A 565 -9.32 1.64 5.76
CA CYS A 565 -9.36 2.28 7.07
C CYS A 565 -8.89 3.74 7.04
N ARG A 566 -9.60 4.67 7.69
CA ARG A 566 -9.28 6.12 7.69
C ARG A 566 -9.12 6.69 6.27
N VAL A 567 -10.23 6.77 5.53
CA VAL A 567 -10.26 7.30 4.15
C VAL A 567 -11.42 8.28 3.98
N GLU A 568 -11.20 9.44 3.35
CA GLU A 568 -12.32 10.36 3.09
C GLU A 568 -13.20 9.79 1.95
N ASP A 569 -12.69 9.72 0.72
CA ASP A 569 -13.52 9.39 -0.46
C ASP A 569 -13.04 8.14 -1.21
N ILE A 570 -13.91 7.13 -1.32
CA ILE A 570 -13.65 5.88 -2.05
C ILE A 570 -14.53 5.79 -3.30
N LEU A 571 -13.90 5.72 -4.47
CA LEU A 571 -14.55 5.59 -5.77
C LEU A 571 -14.25 4.24 -6.41
N VAL A 572 -15.30 3.44 -6.66
CA VAL A 572 -15.21 2.10 -7.23
C VAL A 572 -15.83 2.06 -8.62
N GLN A 573 -14.98 1.91 -9.65
CA GLN A 573 -15.34 1.62 -11.05
C GLN A 573 -14.87 0.24 -11.50
N GLY A 574 -13.84 -0.33 -10.85
CA GLY A 574 -13.35 -1.70 -11.00
C GLY A 574 -13.96 -2.66 -9.97
N SER A 575 -13.21 -3.66 -9.48
CA SER A 575 -13.68 -4.57 -8.42
C SER A 575 -12.91 -4.47 -7.09
N ILE A 576 -13.63 -4.72 -5.98
CA ILE A 576 -13.07 -5.03 -4.66
C ILE A 576 -13.55 -6.43 -4.30
N GLU A 577 -12.62 -7.35 -4.02
CA GLU A 577 -12.91 -8.76 -3.79
C GLU A 577 -12.26 -9.29 -2.50
N GLY A 578 -13.04 -9.99 -1.67
CA GLY A 578 -12.51 -10.68 -0.49
C GLY A 578 -13.52 -11.45 0.36
N SER A 579 -13.03 -12.32 1.26
CA SER A 579 -13.86 -13.11 2.18
C SER A 579 -14.49 -12.28 3.31
N VAL A 580 -13.70 -11.39 3.92
CA VAL A 580 -14.14 -10.49 4.99
C VAL A 580 -13.64 -9.10 4.66
N VAL A 581 -14.55 -8.28 4.13
CA VAL A 581 -14.27 -6.91 3.66
C VAL A 581 -14.83 -5.90 4.66
N HIS A 582 -13.97 -5.04 5.20
CA HIS A 582 -14.38 -4.00 6.15
C HIS A 582 -13.92 -2.60 5.73
N PHE A 583 -14.87 -1.67 5.67
CA PHE A 583 -14.61 -0.23 5.52
C PHE A 583 -14.75 0.45 6.88
N HIS A 584 -13.66 0.77 7.56
CA HIS A 584 -13.67 1.48 8.84
C HIS A 584 -13.28 2.94 8.69
N ARG A 585 -13.99 3.86 9.38
CA ARG A 585 -13.68 5.29 9.39
C ARG A 585 -13.52 5.85 7.96
N ALA A 586 -14.40 5.38 7.07
CA ALA A 586 -14.57 5.88 5.71
C ALA A 586 -15.65 6.97 5.74
N ARG A 587 -15.49 8.07 4.97
CA ARG A 587 -16.49 9.14 4.92
C ARG A 587 -17.52 8.91 3.82
N THR A 588 -17.09 8.73 2.57
CA THR A 588 -17.98 8.43 1.43
C THR A 588 -17.51 7.21 0.65
N ILE A 589 -18.47 6.39 0.20
CA ILE A 589 -18.25 5.28 -0.72
C ILE A 589 -19.18 5.46 -1.91
N THR A 590 -18.61 5.54 -3.11
CA THR A 590 -19.34 5.65 -4.38
C THR A 590 -18.98 4.48 -5.29
N VAL A 591 -19.94 3.57 -5.50
CA VAL A 591 -19.84 2.46 -6.45
C VAL A 591 -20.54 2.87 -7.75
N GLN A 592 -19.77 3.23 -8.78
CA GLN A 592 -20.33 3.59 -10.09
C GLN A 592 -20.90 2.38 -10.83
N SER A 593 -21.61 2.60 -11.93
CA SER A 593 -22.28 1.56 -12.73
C SER A 593 -21.41 0.35 -13.15
N SER A 594 -20.11 0.53 -13.39
CA SER A 594 -19.18 -0.58 -13.67
C SER A 594 -18.55 -1.20 -12.41
N GLY A 595 -18.70 -0.55 -11.26
CA GLY A 595 -18.09 -0.92 -9.99
C GLY A 595 -18.73 -2.15 -9.35
N ILE A 596 -17.88 -3.00 -8.76
CA ILE A 596 -18.30 -4.23 -8.09
C ILE A 596 -17.59 -4.33 -6.73
N ILE A 597 -18.34 -4.42 -5.63
CA ILE A 597 -17.80 -4.89 -4.35
C ILE A 597 -18.38 -6.29 -4.15
N SER A 598 -17.53 -7.32 -4.09
CA SER A 598 -17.97 -8.72 -4.05
C SER A 598 -17.25 -9.54 -2.98
N THR A 599 -18.03 -10.20 -2.12
CA THR A 599 -17.57 -11.29 -1.26
C THR A 599 -18.18 -12.63 -1.68
N SER A 600 -18.76 -12.68 -2.89
CA SER A 600 -19.55 -13.82 -3.37
C SER A 600 -18.69 -15.07 -3.54
N GLY A 601 -19.13 -16.19 -2.96
CA GLY A 601 -18.41 -17.47 -3.00
C GLY A 601 -17.08 -17.48 -2.25
N MET A 602 -16.79 -16.47 -1.42
CA MET A 602 -15.55 -16.36 -0.62
C MET A 602 -15.77 -16.62 0.89
N GLY A 603 -16.95 -17.12 1.25
CA GLY A 603 -17.28 -17.58 2.60
C GLY A 603 -16.76 -18.99 2.89
N CYS A 604 -17.44 -19.68 3.81
CA CYS A 604 -17.00 -20.99 4.29
C CYS A 604 -17.37 -22.12 3.33
N ILE A 605 -16.48 -23.10 3.19
CA ILE A 605 -16.75 -24.36 2.47
C ILE A 605 -17.58 -25.32 3.36
N GLY A 606 -17.36 -25.27 4.68
CA GLY A 606 -18.22 -25.91 5.69
C GLY A 606 -18.95 -24.87 6.55
N GLY A 607 -19.13 -25.18 7.85
CA GLY A 607 -19.64 -24.25 8.87
C GLY A 607 -21.05 -24.57 9.38
N THR A 608 -21.59 -23.68 10.22
CA THR A 608 -22.83 -23.89 11.01
C THR A 608 -24.04 -24.34 10.18
N GLY A 609 -24.27 -23.74 9.00
CA GLY A 609 -25.39 -24.08 8.11
C GLY A 609 -24.99 -24.98 6.94
N GLN A 610 -23.93 -25.77 7.09
CA GLN A 610 -23.47 -26.67 6.03
C GLN A 610 -24.58 -27.63 5.55
N GLY A 611 -24.64 -27.83 4.23
CA GLY A 611 -25.55 -28.82 3.63
C GLY A 611 -25.22 -30.26 4.06
N LYS A 612 -26.18 -31.18 3.93
CA LYS A 612 -26.00 -32.60 4.28
C LYS A 612 -25.78 -33.45 3.02
N ILE A 613 -24.88 -34.42 3.09
CA ILE A 613 -24.60 -35.40 2.01
C ILE A 613 -25.53 -36.61 2.09
N LEU A 614 -26.02 -37.06 0.94
CA LEU A 614 -26.67 -38.35 0.73
C LEU A 614 -25.64 -39.38 0.23
N SER A 615 -25.80 -40.65 0.60
CA SER A 615 -24.87 -41.75 0.25
C SER A 615 -24.67 -41.96 -1.26
N SER A 616 -25.59 -41.44 -2.10
CA SER A 616 -25.48 -41.40 -3.56
C SER A 616 -24.46 -40.38 -4.11
N GLY A 617 -23.94 -39.47 -3.29
CA GLY A 617 -23.03 -38.40 -3.71
C GLY A 617 -23.70 -37.04 -3.99
N ILE A 618 -24.95 -36.86 -3.55
CA ILE A 618 -25.71 -35.62 -3.74
C ILE A 618 -25.82 -34.86 -2.42
N SER A 619 -25.63 -33.55 -2.47
CA SER A 619 -25.72 -32.65 -1.32
C SER A 619 -26.99 -31.79 -1.38
N SER A 620 -27.60 -31.55 -0.23
CA SER A 620 -28.52 -30.43 -0.07
C SER A 620 -27.77 -29.09 -0.11
N GLY A 621 -28.51 -28.00 -0.28
CA GLY A 621 -27.96 -26.65 -0.23
C GLY A 621 -27.64 -26.23 1.21
N ALA A 622 -26.68 -25.33 1.37
CA ALA A 622 -26.37 -24.73 2.66
C ALA A 622 -27.46 -23.74 3.08
N GLY A 623 -27.60 -23.51 4.39
CA GLY A 623 -28.42 -22.43 4.96
C GLY A 623 -27.54 -21.33 5.55
N HIS A 624 -28.09 -20.12 5.60
CA HIS A 624 -27.64 -18.92 6.32
C HIS A 624 -28.67 -17.85 5.93
N GLY A 625 -29.23 -17.07 6.88
CA GLY A 625 -30.38 -16.19 6.60
C GLY A 625 -31.70 -16.97 6.38
N GLY A 626 -31.79 -17.72 5.29
CA GLY A 626 -32.82 -18.73 5.00
C GLY A 626 -32.31 -20.16 5.12
N MET A 627 -33.22 -21.14 5.24
CA MET A 627 -32.87 -22.57 5.19
C MET A 627 -32.43 -22.99 3.77
N GLY A 628 -31.47 -23.91 3.69
CA GLY A 628 -31.05 -24.51 2.42
C GLY A 628 -32.14 -25.38 1.79
N GLY A 629 -32.13 -25.48 0.46
CA GLY A 629 -32.99 -26.37 -0.30
C GLY A 629 -32.60 -27.83 -0.14
N MET A 630 -33.60 -28.72 -0.08
CA MET A 630 -33.39 -30.17 -0.01
C MET A 630 -32.73 -30.71 -1.29
N GLY A 631 -31.76 -31.60 -1.14
CA GLY A 631 -31.19 -32.38 -2.25
C GLY A 631 -31.93 -33.71 -2.39
N CYS A 632 -32.32 -34.12 -3.60
CA CYS A 632 -33.07 -35.35 -3.81
C CYS A 632 -32.54 -36.14 -5.01
N TYR A 633 -32.52 -37.46 -4.86
CA TYR A 633 -32.17 -38.40 -5.91
C TYR A 633 -33.05 -39.64 -5.86
N ASN A 634 -33.75 -39.93 -6.95
CA ASN A 634 -34.46 -41.19 -7.15
C ASN A 634 -35.41 -41.55 -5.97
N GLY A 635 -36.12 -40.54 -5.44
CA GLY A 635 -37.05 -40.66 -4.32
C GLY A 635 -36.43 -40.59 -2.91
N SER A 636 -35.11 -40.58 -2.77
CA SER A 636 -34.43 -40.33 -1.49
C SER A 636 -34.01 -38.85 -1.40
N CYS A 637 -34.43 -38.16 -0.34
CA CYS A 637 -34.13 -36.75 -0.12
C CYS A 637 -33.35 -36.52 1.17
N VAL A 638 -32.57 -35.45 1.20
CA VAL A 638 -31.81 -34.97 2.35
C VAL A 638 -32.12 -33.49 2.61
N GLU A 639 -32.39 -33.15 3.87
CA GLU A 639 -32.70 -31.79 4.32
C GLU A 639 -31.55 -30.80 4.06
N GLY A 640 -31.89 -29.53 3.79
CA GLY A 640 -30.93 -28.45 3.67
C GLY A 640 -30.24 -28.07 4.99
N GLY A 641 -29.22 -27.24 4.87
CA GLY A 641 -28.57 -26.59 6.01
C GLY A 641 -29.53 -25.63 6.72
N ILE A 642 -29.38 -25.50 8.04
CA ILE A 642 -30.22 -24.64 8.88
C ILE A 642 -29.96 -23.15 8.62
N SER A 643 -30.95 -22.29 8.87
CA SER A 643 -30.71 -20.86 9.07
C SER A 643 -30.10 -20.62 10.46
N TYR A 644 -29.17 -19.67 10.56
CA TYR A 644 -28.47 -19.27 11.78
C TYR A 644 -28.03 -17.80 11.72
N GLY A 645 -27.46 -17.30 12.81
CA GLY A 645 -27.03 -15.92 12.96
C GLY A 645 -28.17 -14.95 13.32
N ASP A 646 -27.81 -13.75 13.77
CA ASP A 646 -28.79 -12.72 14.15
C ASP A 646 -29.30 -11.94 12.91
N ALA A 647 -30.61 -11.66 12.86
CA ALA A 647 -31.18 -10.82 11.82
C ALA A 647 -30.95 -9.33 12.08
N ASP A 648 -30.87 -8.89 13.35
CA ASP A 648 -30.73 -7.48 13.74
C ASP A 648 -29.27 -7.05 13.96
N LEU A 649 -28.33 -8.00 13.96
CA LEU A 649 -26.88 -7.74 13.94
C LEU A 649 -26.10 -8.89 13.26
N PRO A 650 -26.28 -9.10 11.94
CA PRO A 650 -25.60 -10.18 11.23
C PRO A 650 -24.11 -9.89 11.07
N CYS A 651 -23.27 -10.89 11.30
CA CYS A 651 -21.81 -10.83 11.14
C CYS A 651 -21.15 -12.21 10.93
N GLU A 652 -21.92 -13.16 10.43
CA GLU A 652 -21.50 -14.53 10.15
C GLU A 652 -21.17 -14.72 8.66
N LEU A 653 -20.23 -15.63 8.36
CA LEU A 653 -19.90 -16.05 7.00
C LEU A 653 -20.95 -17.06 6.52
N GLY A 654 -21.36 -16.99 5.25
CA GLY A 654 -22.20 -18.03 4.65
C GLY A 654 -21.49 -19.39 4.62
N SER A 655 -22.26 -20.47 4.76
CA SER A 655 -21.78 -21.85 4.72
C SER A 655 -21.85 -22.48 3.32
N GLY A 656 -21.00 -23.49 3.09
CA GLY A 656 -20.92 -24.24 1.84
C GLY A 656 -21.73 -25.54 1.81
N SER A 657 -21.84 -26.16 0.64
CA SER A 657 -22.50 -27.46 0.50
C SER A 657 -21.71 -28.57 1.20
N GLY A 658 -22.36 -29.69 1.55
CA GLY A 658 -21.88 -30.71 2.49
C GLY A 658 -20.65 -31.53 2.10
N ILE A 659 -19.89 -31.11 1.09
CA ILE A 659 -18.70 -31.79 0.57
C ILE A 659 -17.48 -31.02 1.07
N ASN A 660 -16.66 -31.62 1.95
CA ASN A 660 -15.39 -31.01 2.41
C ASN A 660 -14.19 -31.34 1.51
N SER A 661 -14.36 -32.16 0.47
CA SER A 661 -13.30 -32.47 -0.50
C SER A 661 -13.30 -31.44 -1.64
N SER A 662 -12.17 -30.76 -1.84
CA SER A 662 -11.99 -29.62 -2.76
C SER A 662 -12.47 -29.84 -4.21
N ALA A 663 -12.55 -31.08 -4.68
CA ALA A 663 -13.14 -31.42 -5.97
C ALA A 663 -14.68 -31.40 -5.95
N GLY A 664 -15.28 -30.20 -5.95
CA GLY A 664 -16.71 -29.98 -6.23
C GLY A 664 -17.53 -29.32 -5.13
N SER A 665 -16.92 -28.85 -4.04
CA SER A 665 -17.58 -28.13 -2.96
C SER A 665 -17.90 -26.67 -3.34
N THR A 666 -19.15 -26.23 -3.17
CA THR A 666 -19.53 -24.80 -3.26
C THR A 666 -19.31 -24.12 -1.90
N ALA A 667 -18.72 -22.92 -1.90
CA ALA A 667 -18.56 -22.09 -0.71
C ALA A 667 -19.74 -21.12 -0.53
N GLY A 668 -20.00 -20.69 0.71
CA GLY A 668 -20.97 -19.62 0.98
C GLY A 668 -20.46 -18.22 0.59
N GLY A 669 -21.29 -17.19 0.78
CA GLY A 669 -20.89 -15.79 0.64
C GLY A 669 -20.10 -15.28 1.85
N GLY A 670 -19.23 -14.29 1.63
CA GLY A 670 -18.41 -13.68 2.68
C GLY A 670 -19.15 -12.63 3.53
N ILE A 671 -18.41 -11.95 4.41
CA ILE A 671 -18.89 -10.82 5.22
C ILE A 671 -18.45 -9.50 4.57
N LEU A 672 -19.39 -8.56 4.46
CA LEU A 672 -19.14 -7.17 4.10
C LEU A 672 -19.66 -6.24 5.19
N VAL A 673 -18.76 -5.47 5.81
CA VAL A 673 -19.10 -4.44 6.80
C VAL A 673 -18.70 -3.06 6.29
N MET A 674 -19.59 -2.09 6.39
CA MET A 674 -19.29 -0.67 6.12
C MET A 674 -19.59 0.18 7.36
N GLY A 675 -18.60 0.94 7.82
CA GLY A 675 -18.66 1.71 9.05
C GLY A 675 -18.45 0.87 10.32
N SER A 676 -18.83 1.44 11.46
CA SER A 676 -18.75 0.85 12.80
C SER A 676 -19.74 1.56 13.72
N TRP A 677 -19.92 1.08 14.95
CA TRP A 677 -20.84 1.71 15.91
C TRP A 677 -20.41 3.12 16.32
N GLU A 678 -19.09 3.34 16.43
CA GLU A 678 -18.47 4.61 16.86
C GLU A 678 -18.24 5.56 15.69
N GLN A 679 -17.89 5.02 14.51
CA GLN A 679 -17.65 5.77 13.28
C GLN A 679 -18.53 5.20 12.14
N PRO A 680 -19.78 5.69 11.99
CA PRO A 680 -20.65 5.32 10.87
C PRO A 680 -20.25 6.04 9.58
N LEU A 681 -20.52 5.40 8.43
CA LEU A 681 -20.30 5.97 7.11
C LEU A 681 -21.23 7.17 6.85
N MET A 682 -20.71 8.31 6.36
CA MET A 682 -21.56 9.47 6.10
C MET A 682 -22.54 9.21 4.97
N SER A 683 -22.05 8.69 3.83
CA SER A 683 -22.89 8.40 2.68
C SER A 683 -22.39 7.21 1.86
N LEU A 684 -23.32 6.33 1.49
CA LEU A 684 -23.12 5.24 0.53
C LEU A 684 -23.94 5.50 -0.73
N SER A 685 -23.29 5.58 -1.89
CA SER A 685 -23.93 5.64 -3.20
C SER A 685 -23.61 4.42 -4.03
N VAL A 686 -24.63 3.74 -4.57
CA VAL A 686 -24.49 2.51 -5.35
C VAL A 686 -25.29 2.61 -6.65
N GLU A 687 -24.56 2.72 -7.75
CA GLU A 687 -25.03 2.57 -9.14
C GLU A 687 -24.63 1.23 -9.75
N GLY A 688 -23.53 0.63 -9.28
CA GLY A 688 -23.02 -0.67 -9.69
C GLY A 688 -23.57 -1.82 -8.85
N SER A 689 -22.69 -2.75 -8.42
CA SER A 689 -23.13 -3.95 -7.68
C SER A 689 -22.39 -4.22 -6.36
N VAL A 690 -23.23 -4.36 -5.34
CA VAL A 690 -23.14 -4.80 -3.96
C VAL A 690 -23.27 -6.30 -3.64
N ARG A 691 -22.29 -7.20 -3.81
CA ARG A 691 -22.59 -8.67 -3.81
C ARG A 691 -21.96 -9.49 -2.69
N THR A 692 -22.74 -10.38 -2.08
CA THR A 692 -22.32 -11.33 -1.04
C THR A 692 -22.96 -12.72 -1.26
N ASP A 693 -23.05 -13.14 -2.52
CA ASP A 693 -23.85 -14.32 -2.92
C ASP A 693 -23.12 -15.65 -2.66
N GLY A 694 -23.87 -16.74 -2.46
CA GLY A 694 -23.30 -18.09 -2.33
C GLY A 694 -22.80 -18.65 -3.67
N ASP A 695 -21.73 -19.47 -3.66
CA ASP A 695 -21.22 -20.04 -4.90
C ASP A 695 -22.18 -21.08 -5.50
N SER A 696 -22.23 -21.10 -6.82
CA SER A 696 -23.13 -21.96 -7.61
C SER A 696 -22.35 -23.09 -8.28
N PHE A 697 -23.01 -24.21 -8.56
CA PHE A 697 -22.39 -25.31 -9.31
C PHE A 697 -21.96 -24.86 -10.72
N LYS A 698 -20.65 -24.92 -11.00
CA LYS A 698 -20.05 -24.58 -12.30
C LYS A 698 -19.74 -25.86 -13.10
N GLU A 699 -20.46 -26.09 -14.20
CA GLU A 699 -20.28 -27.26 -15.08
C GLU A 699 -18.86 -27.42 -15.68
N GLY A 700 -18.02 -26.37 -15.62
CA GLY A 700 -16.69 -26.33 -16.24
C GLY A 700 -15.54 -26.91 -15.43
N LEU A 701 -15.68 -27.17 -14.12
CA LEU A 701 -14.55 -27.56 -13.26
C LEU A 701 -14.23 -29.06 -13.36
N GLN A 702 -13.50 -29.39 -14.43
CA GLN A 702 -12.74 -30.62 -14.64
C GLN A 702 -13.46 -31.98 -14.49
N LYS A 703 -13.93 -32.48 -15.63
CA LYS A 703 -14.00 -33.93 -15.98
C LYS A 703 -12.65 -34.70 -15.87
N LYS A 704 -11.58 -34.12 -15.28
CA LYS A 704 -10.23 -34.70 -15.28
C LYS A 704 -9.84 -35.46 -14.00
N ASN A 705 -10.42 -35.16 -12.84
CA ASN A 705 -10.09 -35.85 -11.58
C ASN A 705 -11.29 -36.46 -10.83
N LEU A 706 -12.54 -36.22 -11.26
CA LEU A 706 -13.74 -36.82 -10.64
C LEU A 706 -14.16 -38.16 -11.28
N VAL A 707 -13.21 -39.08 -11.39
CA VAL A 707 -13.52 -40.52 -11.55
C VAL A 707 -13.10 -41.25 -10.28
N MET A 708 -13.80 -40.93 -9.18
CA MET A 708 -13.93 -41.82 -8.03
C MET A 708 -15.23 -42.61 -8.19
N ASP A 709 -15.11 -43.92 -8.42
CA ASP A 709 -16.16 -44.94 -8.27
C ASP A 709 -17.51 -44.71 -8.97
N GLY A 710 -17.54 -44.00 -10.11
CA GLY A 710 -18.70 -43.97 -11.01
C GLY A 710 -19.98 -43.40 -10.39
N ARG A 711 -19.87 -42.56 -9.34
CA ARG A 711 -21.00 -41.89 -8.69
C ARG A 711 -21.27 -40.53 -9.33
N ASN A 712 -22.54 -40.20 -9.56
CA ASN A 712 -22.96 -38.87 -9.98
C ASN A 712 -22.86 -37.91 -8.79
N ILE A 713 -21.75 -37.17 -8.68
CA ILE A 713 -21.58 -36.16 -7.63
C ILE A 713 -22.43 -34.93 -8.00
N GLY A 714 -23.38 -34.58 -7.13
CA GLY A 714 -24.27 -33.44 -7.31
C GLY A 714 -24.20 -32.49 -6.11
N PRO A 715 -23.27 -31.52 -6.10
CA PRO A 715 -23.17 -30.56 -5.01
C PRO A 715 -24.41 -29.66 -4.92
N GLY A 716 -24.69 -29.19 -3.71
CA GLY A 716 -25.70 -28.16 -3.48
C GLY A 716 -25.14 -26.75 -3.75
N GLY A 717 -25.99 -25.75 -3.67
CA GLY A 717 -25.56 -24.35 -3.66
C GLY A 717 -25.00 -23.93 -2.29
N GLY A 718 -24.00 -23.04 -2.29
CA GLY A 718 -23.57 -22.34 -1.09
C GLY A 718 -24.61 -21.31 -0.65
N SER A 719 -24.65 -20.96 0.63
CA SER A 719 -25.60 -19.97 1.15
C SER A 719 -25.10 -18.53 0.94
N GLY A 720 -26.02 -17.56 0.88
CA GLY A 720 -25.65 -16.13 0.84
C GLY A 720 -24.90 -15.72 2.11
N GLY A 721 -24.06 -14.69 2.01
CA GLY A 721 -23.24 -14.16 3.10
C GLY A 721 -23.95 -13.10 3.95
N THR A 722 -23.18 -12.12 4.41
CA THR A 722 -23.65 -11.05 5.30
C THR A 722 -23.26 -9.68 4.77
N VAL A 723 -24.22 -8.74 4.78
CA VAL A 723 -24.00 -7.31 4.60
C VAL A 723 -24.45 -6.55 5.85
N LEU A 724 -23.53 -5.87 6.53
CA LEU A 724 -23.79 -5.04 7.71
C LEU A 724 -23.36 -3.59 7.43
N LEU A 725 -24.31 -2.66 7.42
CA LEU A 725 -24.06 -1.26 7.05
C LEU A 725 -24.35 -0.33 8.24
N PHE A 726 -23.33 0.36 8.75
CA PHE A 726 -23.45 1.48 9.69
C PHE A 726 -23.34 2.79 8.92
N LEU A 727 -24.46 3.50 8.75
CA LEU A 727 -24.54 4.65 7.83
C LEU A 727 -25.48 5.76 8.28
N ARG A 728 -25.26 6.97 7.77
CA ARG A 728 -26.19 8.12 7.88
C ARG A 728 -27.10 8.23 6.66
N THR A 729 -26.56 8.19 5.43
CA THR A 729 -27.35 8.26 4.19
C THR A 729 -27.04 7.15 3.18
N LEU A 730 -28.08 6.73 2.44
CA LEU A 730 -28.02 5.73 1.37
C LEU A 730 -28.66 6.23 0.07
N THR A 731 -27.98 6.06 -1.06
CA THR A 731 -28.55 6.23 -2.40
C THR A 731 -28.29 5.00 -3.27
N LEU A 732 -29.32 4.18 -3.48
CA LEU A 732 -29.31 3.06 -4.43
C LEU A 732 -30.02 3.48 -5.72
N SER A 733 -29.24 3.77 -6.77
CA SER A 733 -29.73 4.18 -8.09
C SER A 733 -30.44 3.04 -8.82
N GLU A 734 -31.16 3.33 -9.91
CA GLU A 734 -31.99 2.33 -10.64
C GLU A 734 -31.19 1.11 -11.15
N SER A 735 -29.92 1.29 -11.53
CA SER A 735 -28.99 0.21 -11.91
C SER A 735 -28.32 -0.48 -10.73
N GLY A 736 -28.44 0.08 -9.52
CA GLY A 736 -27.77 -0.37 -8.32
C GLY A 736 -28.34 -1.69 -7.80
N ILE A 737 -27.46 -2.65 -7.55
CA ILE A 737 -27.82 -3.98 -7.04
C ILE A 737 -27.16 -4.19 -5.68
N LEU A 738 -27.93 -4.60 -4.66
CA LEU A 738 -27.41 -5.09 -3.39
C LEU A 738 -27.90 -6.54 -3.18
N SER A 739 -27.01 -7.52 -3.19
CA SER A 739 -27.37 -8.95 -3.18
C SER A 739 -26.64 -9.78 -2.11
N SER A 740 -27.40 -10.72 -1.56
CA SER A 740 -26.95 -11.81 -0.71
C SER A 740 -27.78 -13.06 -1.04
N VAL A 741 -27.68 -13.52 -2.28
CA VAL A 741 -28.51 -14.58 -2.86
C VAL A 741 -27.85 -15.94 -2.63
N GLY A 742 -28.64 -16.99 -2.40
CA GLY A 742 -28.14 -18.36 -2.30
C GLY A 742 -27.70 -18.92 -3.66
N GLY A 743 -26.62 -19.71 -3.68
CA GLY A 743 -26.09 -20.31 -4.89
C GLY A 743 -26.99 -21.41 -5.47
N HIS A 744 -26.85 -21.66 -6.77
CA HIS A 744 -27.60 -22.70 -7.48
C HIS A 744 -27.01 -24.10 -7.26
N GLY A 745 -27.88 -25.07 -6.97
CA GLY A 745 -27.51 -26.48 -6.83
C GLY A 745 -27.26 -27.17 -8.18
N SER A 746 -26.54 -28.29 -8.15
CA SER A 746 -26.26 -29.10 -9.34
C SER A 746 -27.55 -29.65 -9.99
N PRO A 747 -27.68 -29.64 -11.34
CA PRO A 747 -28.87 -30.15 -12.04
C PRO A 747 -29.17 -31.62 -11.71
N SER A 748 -28.18 -32.40 -11.28
CA SER A 748 -28.27 -33.81 -10.86
C SER A 748 -29.05 -34.06 -9.55
N GLY A 749 -29.79 -33.07 -9.04
CA GLY A 749 -30.62 -33.18 -7.82
C GLY A 749 -30.07 -32.47 -6.59
N GLY A 750 -29.05 -31.62 -6.75
CA GLY A 750 -28.51 -30.79 -5.66
C GLY A 750 -29.52 -29.74 -5.20
N GLY A 751 -29.59 -29.49 -3.89
CA GLY A 751 -30.43 -28.43 -3.34
C GLY A 751 -29.82 -27.04 -3.53
N GLY A 752 -30.65 -26.01 -3.72
CA GLY A 752 -30.17 -24.63 -3.82
C GLY A 752 -29.85 -24.02 -2.44
N GLY A 753 -28.91 -23.08 -2.36
CA GLY A 753 -28.53 -22.45 -1.09
C GLY A 753 -29.59 -21.50 -0.55
N GLY A 754 -29.66 -21.30 0.78
CA GLY A 754 -30.45 -20.25 1.41
C GLY A 754 -29.90 -18.85 1.11
N GLY A 755 -30.78 -17.86 0.99
CA GLY A 755 -30.38 -16.45 0.85
C GLY A 755 -29.90 -15.85 2.17
N GLY A 756 -28.87 -14.99 2.13
CA GLY A 756 -28.16 -14.48 3.30
C GLY A 756 -28.82 -13.29 4.01
N ARG A 757 -28.02 -12.48 4.71
CA ARG A 757 -28.51 -11.40 5.59
C ARG A 757 -28.03 -10.02 5.17
N ILE A 758 -28.93 -9.03 5.20
CA ILE A 758 -28.62 -7.61 4.94
C ILE A 758 -29.23 -6.76 6.06
N HIS A 759 -28.42 -6.04 6.82
CA HIS A 759 -28.87 -5.15 7.90
C HIS A 759 -28.44 -3.69 7.69
N PHE A 760 -29.39 -2.77 7.85
CA PHE A 760 -29.18 -1.33 7.82
C PHE A 760 -29.20 -0.71 9.22
N HIS A 761 -28.02 -0.40 9.75
CA HIS A 761 -27.83 0.23 11.05
C HIS A 761 -27.72 1.75 10.92
N TRP A 762 -28.86 2.43 11.00
CA TRP A 762 -28.91 3.89 10.87
C TRP A 762 -28.32 4.63 12.08
N SER A 763 -27.54 5.66 11.80
CA SER A 763 -27.04 6.64 12.78
C SER A 763 -27.72 7.98 12.60
N ASP A 764 -27.89 8.73 13.70
CA ASP A 764 -28.40 10.11 13.72
C ASP A 764 -29.68 10.37 12.91
N ILE A 765 -30.66 9.46 13.02
CA ILE A 765 -31.95 9.55 12.33
C ILE A 765 -32.63 10.89 12.69
N PRO A 766 -32.83 11.83 11.75
CA PRO A 766 -33.47 13.10 12.05
C PRO A 766 -34.96 12.90 12.33
N THR A 767 -35.58 13.77 13.14
CA THR A 767 -37.00 13.67 13.53
C THR A 767 -37.67 15.04 13.58
N GLY A 768 -39.01 15.05 13.51
CA GLY A 768 -39.81 16.29 13.46
C GLY A 768 -39.46 17.17 12.26
N ASP A 769 -39.42 18.50 12.46
CA ASP A 769 -39.16 19.49 11.39
C ASP A 769 -37.81 19.32 10.68
N MET A 770 -36.84 18.69 11.36
CA MET A 770 -35.51 18.36 10.85
C MET A 770 -35.50 17.11 9.95
N TYR A 771 -36.59 16.35 9.86
CA TYR A 771 -36.60 15.09 9.11
C TYR A 771 -36.28 15.29 7.63
N GLN A 772 -35.31 14.50 7.17
CA GLN A 772 -34.96 14.31 5.78
C GLN A 772 -34.86 12.81 5.52
N GLN A 773 -35.24 12.39 4.32
CA GLN A 773 -35.19 10.99 3.91
C GLN A 773 -33.74 10.47 3.91
N ILE A 774 -33.44 9.54 4.82
CA ILE A 774 -32.10 8.95 5.00
C ILE A 774 -31.72 7.95 3.90
N ALA A 775 -32.68 7.38 3.17
CA ALA A 775 -32.43 6.39 2.13
C ALA A 775 -33.30 6.60 0.89
N SER A 776 -32.67 6.79 -0.27
CA SER A 776 -33.32 6.74 -1.59
C SER A 776 -33.01 5.39 -2.24
N VAL A 777 -34.03 4.59 -2.52
CA VAL A 777 -33.88 3.20 -2.98
C VAL A 777 -34.73 3.00 -4.24
N ASN A 778 -34.08 3.15 -5.38
CA ASN A 778 -34.67 2.96 -6.71
C ASN A 778 -34.19 1.67 -7.39
N GLY A 779 -33.01 1.17 -7.02
CA GLY A 779 -32.46 -0.12 -7.48
C GLY A 779 -33.00 -1.34 -6.74
N THR A 780 -32.30 -2.47 -6.85
CA THR A 780 -32.78 -3.76 -6.32
C THR A 780 -31.99 -4.25 -5.11
N ILE A 781 -32.72 -4.84 -4.14
CA ILE A 781 -32.16 -5.55 -2.98
C ILE A 781 -32.64 -7.00 -3.04
N HIS A 782 -31.70 -7.96 -3.04
CA HIS A 782 -32.00 -9.37 -3.25
C HIS A 782 -31.39 -10.27 -2.16
N THR A 783 -32.23 -10.97 -1.40
CA THR A 783 -31.85 -12.04 -0.47
C THR A 783 -32.52 -13.38 -0.83
N GLY A 784 -32.70 -13.64 -2.13
CA GLY A 784 -33.41 -14.84 -2.60
C GLY A 784 -32.67 -16.14 -2.28
N GLY A 785 -33.41 -17.22 -2.08
CA GLY A 785 -32.84 -18.57 -2.10
C GLY A 785 -32.46 -19.01 -3.51
N GLY A 786 -31.37 -19.77 -3.63
CA GLY A 786 -30.90 -20.31 -4.90
C GLY A 786 -31.78 -21.45 -5.40
N LEU A 787 -31.87 -21.61 -6.72
CA LEU A 787 -32.64 -22.71 -7.34
C LEU A 787 -31.94 -24.05 -7.12
N GLY A 788 -32.74 -25.09 -6.82
CA GLY A 788 -32.29 -26.49 -6.84
C GLY A 788 -32.22 -27.07 -8.26
N GLY A 789 -31.59 -28.24 -8.38
CA GLY A 789 -31.56 -29.01 -9.64
C GLY A 789 -32.91 -29.62 -10.01
N ILE A 790 -32.94 -30.49 -11.04
CA ILE A 790 -34.19 -31.03 -11.63
C ILE A 790 -35.09 -31.76 -10.61
N GLN A 791 -34.49 -32.35 -9.56
CA GLN A 791 -35.19 -32.97 -8.42
C GLN A 791 -34.96 -32.23 -7.09
N GLY A 792 -34.13 -31.18 -7.08
CA GLY A 792 -33.74 -30.45 -5.87
C GLY A 792 -34.70 -29.30 -5.56
N TYR A 793 -34.86 -28.99 -4.28
CA TYR A 793 -35.68 -27.87 -3.84
C TYR A 793 -34.88 -26.56 -3.86
N THR A 794 -35.59 -25.46 -4.07
CA THR A 794 -35.05 -24.09 -3.97
C THR A 794 -34.81 -23.76 -2.50
N GLY A 795 -33.76 -23.00 -2.19
CA GLY A 795 -33.53 -22.50 -0.83
C GLY A 795 -34.59 -21.48 -0.40
N GLU A 796 -34.70 -21.22 0.90
CA GLU A 796 -35.54 -20.16 1.41
C GLU A 796 -34.88 -18.78 1.23
N ASN A 797 -35.72 -17.75 1.22
CA ASN A 797 -35.25 -16.36 1.21
C ASN A 797 -34.63 -15.98 2.56
N GLY A 798 -33.57 -15.19 2.49
CA GLY A 798 -32.92 -14.56 3.62
C GLY A 798 -33.58 -13.27 4.08
N THR A 799 -32.97 -12.65 5.09
CA THR A 799 -33.56 -11.53 5.84
C THR A 799 -32.96 -10.18 5.44
N VAL A 800 -33.82 -9.19 5.18
CA VAL A 800 -33.45 -7.77 5.14
C VAL A 800 -34.05 -7.08 6.35
N SER A 801 -33.21 -6.47 7.18
CA SER A 801 -33.59 -5.84 8.45
C SER A 801 -33.03 -4.41 8.54
N GLY A 802 -33.48 -3.66 9.53
CA GLY A 802 -32.96 -2.32 9.81
C GLY A 802 -33.30 -1.87 11.22
N LYS A 803 -32.45 -0.99 11.76
CA LYS A 803 -32.54 -0.49 13.14
C LYS A 803 -33.95 0.01 13.50
N ALA A 804 -34.36 -0.22 14.74
CA ALA A 804 -35.64 0.24 15.30
C ALA A 804 -35.83 1.76 15.12
N CYS A 805 -36.82 2.15 14.32
CA CYS A 805 -37.09 3.56 14.03
C CYS A 805 -37.66 4.32 15.23
N PRO A 806 -37.37 5.63 15.37
CA PRO A 806 -37.92 6.47 16.42
C PRO A 806 -39.45 6.68 16.27
N LYS A 807 -40.06 7.40 17.21
CA LYS A 807 -41.48 7.80 17.14
C LYS A 807 -41.77 8.51 15.81
N GLY A 808 -42.98 8.33 15.26
CA GLY A 808 -43.41 8.90 13.97
C GLY A 808 -42.91 8.21 12.70
N LEU A 809 -41.83 7.40 12.77
CA LEU A 809 -41.19 6.74 11.61
C LEU A 809 -41.33 5.21 11.65
N TYR A 810 -41.37 4.54 10.50
CA TYR A 810 -41.48 3.07 10.37
C TYR A 810 -40.75 2.49 9.15
N GLY A 811 -40.66 1.16 9.09
CA GLY A 811 -40.02 0.38 8.02
C GLY A 811 -38.49 0.37 8.10
N ILE A 812 -37.85 -0.45 7.27
CA ILE A 812 -36.38 -0.64 7.22
C ILE A 812 -35.63 0.69 7.01
N PHE A 813 -36.24 1.65 6.32
CA PHE A 813 -35.65 2.94 5.93
C PHE A 813 -36.16 4.15 6.77
N CYS A 814 -36.86 3.90 7.88
CA CYS A 814 -37.48 4.94 8.73
C CYS A 814 -38.22 6.03 7.93
N LYS A 815 -39.22 5.60 7.16
CA LYS A 815 -40.15 6.47 6.43
C LYS A 815 -41.22 7.01 7.38
N GLU A 816 -41.77 8.17 7.08
CA GLU A 816 -42.85 8.80 7.86
C GLU A 816 -44.11 7.92 7.86
N CYS A 817 -44.75 7.72 9.02
CA CYS A 817 -46.03 7.00 9.11
C CYS A 817 -47.10 7.62 8.18
N PRO A 818 -48.02 6.82 7.59
CA PRO A 818 -49.04 7.33 6.67
C PRO A 818 -49.94 8.42 7.26
N THR A 819 -50.40 9.36 6.43
CA THR A 819 -51.29 10.45 6.85
C THR A 819 -52.55 9.92 7.55
N GLY A 820 -52.88 10.45 8.73
CA GLY A 820 -53.98 9.96 9.55
C GLY A 820 -53.61 8.78 10.48
N THR A 821 -52.32 8.51 10.66
CA THR A 821 -51.80 7.61 11.69
C THR A 821 -50.78 8.31 12.59
N TYR A 822 -50.57 7.80 13.80
CA TYR A 822 -49.56 8.26 14.75
C TYR A 822 -48.75 7.08 15.33
N LYS A 823 -47.51 7.34 15.75
CA LYS A 823 -46.64 6.32 16.34
C LYS A 823 -45.87 6.87 17.54
N ASN A 824 -46.31 6.48 18.73
CA ASN A 824 -45.74 6.90 20.02
C ASN A 824 -44.65 5.97 20.57
N VAL A 825 -44.38 4.83 19.91
CA VAL A 825 -43.37 3.83 20.30
C VAL A 825 -42.20 3.75 19.31
N THR A 826 -41.04 3.31 19.81
CA THR A 826 -39.88 2.93 19.00
C THR A 826 -40.06 1.54 18.39
N GLY A 827 -39.58 1.34 17.17
CA GLY A 827 -39.73 0.08 16.42
C GLY A 827 -39.97 0.34 14.93
N SER A 828 -39.81 -0.68 14.09
CA SER A 828 -39.84 -0.54 12.62
C SER A 828 -41.06 -1.18 11.94
N ASP A 829 -41.90 -1.92 12.67
CA ASP A 829 -43.09 -2.55 12.09
C ASP A 829 -44.15 -1.52 11.67
N SER A 830 -44.78 -1.74 10.51
CA SER A 830 -45.86 -0.88 10.00
C SER A 830 -47.13 -0.92 10.84
N SER A 831 -47.33 -2.00 11.60
CA SER A 831 -48.43 -2.16 12.58
C SER A 831 -48.34 -1.19 13.77
N LEU A 832 -47.19 -0.53 13.98
CA LEU A 832 -46.97 0.46 15.04
C LEU A 832 -47.44 1.88 14.64
N CYS A 833 -47.84 2.10 13.38
CA CYS A 833 -48.53 3.32 12.95
C CYS A 833 -50.04 3.17 13.24
N PHE A 834 -50.49 3.60 14.43
CA PHE A 834 -51.88 3.47 14.86
C PHE A 834 -52.78 4.50 14.17
N PRO A 835 -54.02 4.16 13.77
CA PRO A 835 -54.95 5.12 13.18
C PRO A 835 -55.34 6.20 14.18
N CYS A 836 -55.37 7.46 13.74
CA CYS A 836 -55.81 8.60 14.56
C CYS A 836 -57.32 8.49 14.87
N PRO A 837 -57.76 8.77 16.11
CA PRO A 837 -59.15 8.58 16.52
C PRO A 837 -60.11 9.47 15.73
N SER A 838 -61.06 8.86 15.02
CA SER A 838 -62.05 9.57 14.20
C SER A 838 -63.04 10.44 14.99
N SER A 839 -63.14 10.24 16.30
CA SER A 839 -63.91 11.08 17.22
C SER A 839 -63.34 12.49 17.41
N GLU A 840 -62.05 12.68 17.12
CA GLU A 840 -61.34 13.97 17.25
C GLU A 840 -61.32 14.77 15.94
N LEU A 841 -61.79 14.19 14.83
CA LEU A 841 -61.79 14.83 13.52
C LEU A 841 -63.18 15.44 13.22
N PRO A 842 -63.30 16.77 13.06
CA PRO A 842 -64.55 17.39 12.62
C PRO A 842 -65.03 16.85 11.27
N SER A 843 -66.35 16.78 11.05
CA SER A 843 -66.95 16.15 9.85
C SER A 843 -66.61 16.82 8.51
N ARG A 844 -65.96 17.99 8.53
CA ARG A 844 -65.44 18.71 7.34
C ARG A 844 -63.92 18.95 7.41
N ALA A 845 -63.20 18.18 8.23
CA ALA A 845 -61.75 18.21 8.37
C ALA A 845 -61.07 17.01 7.69
N VAL A 846 -59.80 17.19 7.32
CA VAL A 846 -58.93 16.16 6.74
C VAL A 846 -57.57 16.26 7.43
N TYR A 847 -56.99 15.12 7.83
CA TYR A 847 -55.64 15.08 8.40
C TYR A 847 -54.61 15.65 7.42
N ILE A 848 -53.62 16.39 7.94
CA ILE A 848 -52.55 16.95 7.13
C ILE A 848 -51.29 16.10 7.19
N TYR A 849 -50.50 16.18 6.11
CA TYR A 849 -49.12 15.73 6.12
C TYR A 849 -48.30 16.61 7.05
N VAL A 850 -47.47 15.98 7.89
CA VAL A 850 -46.50 16.64 8.77
C VAL A 850 -45.17 15.91 8.66
N ARG A 851 -44.10 16.70 8.51
CA ARG A 851 -42.73 16.23 8.38
C ARG A 851 -42.27 15.52 9.66
N GLY A 852 -41.58 14.39 9.50
CA GLY A 852 -41.14 13.51 10.59
C GLY A 852 -42.21 12.55 11.10
N GLY A 853 -43.43 12.59 10.56
CA GLY A 853 -44.57 11.79 11.01
C GLY A 853 -45.16 12.28 12.35
N ILE A 854 -46.35 11.78 12.68
CA ILE A 854 -47.07 12.19 13.90
C ILE A 854 -46.69 11.25 15.05
N THR A 855 -46.22 11.82 16.16
CA THR A 855 -45.76 11.06 17.33
C THR A 855 -46.88 10.80 18.35
N GLU A 856 -47.77 11.77 18.57
CA GLU A 856 -48.77 11.79 19.65
C GLU A 856 -50.10 12.40 19.15
N THR A 857 -51.18 12.19 19.91
CA THR A 857 -52.53 12.70 19.63
C THR A 857 -52.80 13.99 20.44
N PRO A 858 -53.63 14.94 19.96
CA PRO A 858 -54.47 14.87 18.75
C PRO A 858 -53.69 15.04 17.44
N CYS A 859 -54.09 14.30 16.41
CA CYS A 859 -53.43 14.35 15.11
C CYS A 859 -53.78 15.64 14.33
N PRO A 860 -52.80 16.35 13.75
CA PRO A 860 -53.04 17.62 13.07
C PRO A 860 -53.92 17.46 11.82
N TYR A 861 -54.90 18.36 11.69
CA TYR A 861 -55.87 18.39 10.59
C TYR A 861 -56.05 19.81 10.05
N LYS A 862 -56.67 19.93 8.88
CA LYS A 862 -57.18 21.18 8.32
C LYS A 862 -58.60 21.00 7.81
N CYS A 863 -59.36 22.08 7.69
CA CYS A 863 -60.66 22.03 7.04
C CYS A 863 -60.53 21.74 5.53
N ALA A 864 -61.49 21.01 4.97
CA ALA A 864 -61.47 20.58 3.57
C ALA A 864 -61.54 21.75 2.55
N SER A 865 -61.85 22.96 3.00
CA SER A 865 -61.86 24.19 2.20
C SER A 865 -61.62 25.40 3.11
N GLU A 866 -61.00 26.45 2.57
CA GLU A 866 -60.77 27.74 3.24
C GLU A 866 -62.06 28.48 3.64
N ARG A 867 -63.23 28.04 3.14
CA ARG A 867 -64.55 28.56 3.53
C ARG A 867 -65.01 28.13 4.93
N TYR A 868 -64.26 27.25 5.59
CA TYR A 868 -64.56 26.70 6.89
C TYR A 868 -63.47 27.09 7.90
N HIS A 869 -63.86 27.60 9.06
CA HIS A 869 -62.91 28.09 10.06
C HIS A 869 -62.53 27.00 11.08
N MET A 870 -61.24 27.01 11.45
CA MET A 870 -60.63 26.17 12.47
C MET A 870 -61.14 26.61 13.86
N PRO A 871 -61.46 25.72 14.81
CA PRO A 871 -61.17 24.29 14.84
C PRO A 871 -62.28 23.36 14.36
N ASN A 872 -63.54 23.79 14.35
CA ASN A 872 -64.69 22.88 14.10
C ASN A 872 -65.09 22.75 12.62
N CYS A 873 -64.44 23.50 11.72
CA CYS A 873 -64.73 23.53 10.29
C CYS A 873 -66.18 23.92 9.96
N TYR A 874 -66.67 24.90 10.72
CA TYR A 874 -67.96 25.55 10.51
C TYR A 874 -67.85 26.67 9.47
N THR A 875 -68.95 26.95 8.77
CA THR A 875 -69.10 28.19 7.99
C THR A 875 -69.29 29.38 8.92
N ALA A 876 -68.98 30.60 8.45
CA ALA A 876 -69.17 31.81 9.24
C ALA A 876 -70.61 32.01 9.79
N LEU A 877 -71.62 31.47 9.10
CA LEU A 877 -73.01 31.47 9.60
C LEU A 877 -73.23 30.44 10.71
N GLU A 878 -72.65 29.23 10.58
CA GLU A 878 -72.70 28.20 11.63
C GLU A 878 -71.95 28.66 12.88
N GLU A 879 -70.80 29.33 12.76
CA GLU A 879 -70.08 29.92 13.90
C GLU A 879 -70.91 31.01 14.61
N LEU A 880 -71.59 31.89 13.86
CA LEU A 880 -72.52 32.85 14.44
C LEU A 880 -73.66 32.13 15.20
N ILE A 881 -74.23 31.07 14.62
CA ILE A 881 -75.29 30.29 15.26
C ILE A 881 -74.79 29.62 16.56
N TYR A 882 -73.60 29.04 16.56
CA TYR A 882 -73.05 28.33 17.72
C TYR A 882 -72.47 29.25 18.81
N THR A 883 -71.96 30.43 18.46
CA THR A 883 -71.53 31.45 19.46
C THR A 883 -72.70 31.96 20.30
N PHE A 884 -73.92 31.99 19.75
CA PHE A 884 -75.15 32.28 20.49
C PHE A 884 -75.78 31.05 21.18
N GLY A 885 -75.04 29.96 21.38
CA GLY A 885 -75.53 28.75 22.07
C GLY A 885 -76.22 27.73 21.16
N GLY A 886 -76.10 27.88 19.84
CA GLY A 886 -76.59 26.92 18.84
C GLY A 886 -77.93 27.29 18.21
N PRO A 887 -78.43 26.46 17.26
CA PRO A 887 -79.56 26.80 16.38
C PRO A 887 -80.85 27.21 17.11
N TRP A 888 -81.11 26.62 18.28
CA TRP A 888 -82.29 26.91 19.07
C TRP A 888 -82.23 28.28 19.75
N TRP A 889 -81.11 28.61 20.38
CA TRP A 889 -80.92 29.90 21.05
C TRP A 889 -80.78 31.04 20.05
N PHE A 890 -80.00 30.85 18.97
CA PHE A 890 -79.94 31.81 17.87
C PHE A 890 -81.32 32.01 17.21
N GLY A 891 -82.09 30.93 17.00
CA GLY A 891 -83.46 30.99 16.48
C GLY A 891 -84.41 31.77 17.38
N LEU A 892 -84.36 31.56 18.70
CA LEU A 892 -85.14 32.32 19.69
C LEU A 892 -84.73 33.80 19.76
N LEU A 893 -83.43 34.09 19.68
CA LEU A 893 -82.90 35.46 19.70
C LEU A 893 -83.28 36.20 18.41
N LEU A 894 -83.17 35.55 17.25
CA LEU A 894 -83.63 36.06 15.96
C LEU A 894 -85.15 36.26 15.94
N LEU A 895 -85.93 35.32 16.48
CA LEU A 895 -87.39 35.47 16.61
C LEU A 895 -87.74 36.65 17.53
N GLY A 896 -87.06 36.79 18.67
CA GLY A 896 -87.19 37.92 19.57
C GLY A 896 -86.84 39.24 18.90
N LEU A 897 -85.76 39.28 18.11
CA LEU A 897 -85.34 40.45 17.35
C LEU A 897 -86.29 40.77 16.19
N LEU A 898 -86.89 39.77 15.53
CA LEU A 898 -87.94 39.97 14.52
C LEU A 898 -89.26 40.45 15.13
N ILE A 899 -89.63 39.98 16.32
CA ILE A 899 -90.78 40.50 17.09
C ILE A 899 -90.50 41.94 17.54
N LEU A 900 -89.29 42.24 18.03
CA LEU A 900 -88.87 43.59 18.38
C LEU A 900 -88.84 44.51 17.14
N LEU A 901 -88.34 44.04 15.99
CA LEU A 901 -88.32 44.79 14.74
C LEU A 901 -89.75 45.00 14.21
N ALA A 902 -90.64 44.02 14.33
CA ALA A 902 -92.06 44.16 14.00
C ALA A 902 -92.77 45.16 14.93
N LEU A 903 -92.43 45.19 16.23
CA LEU A 903 -92.89 46.21 17.18
C LEU A 903 -92.32 47.59 16.84
N VAL A 904 -91.03 47.71 16.52
CA VAL A 904 -90.40 48.98 16.12
C VAL A 904 -90.95 49.47 14.78
N LEU A 905 -91.20 48.60 13.81
CA LEU A 905 -91.86 48.93 12.54
C LEU A 905 -93.36 49.27 12.72
N SER A 906 -94.02 48.65 13.71
CA SER A 906 -95.39 49.02 14.11
C SER A 906 -95.42 50.42 14.74
N VAL A 907 -94.49 50.72 15.66
CA VAL A 907 -94.32 52.05 16.27
C VAL A 907 -93.88 53.10 15.24
N ALA A 908 -93.01 52.74 14.28
CA ALA A 908 -92.61 53.62 13.18
C ALA A 908 -93.78 53.87 12.21
N ARG A 909 -94.67 52.90 11.97
CA ARG A 909 -95.94 53.10 11.24
C ARG A 909 -96.97 53.93 12.02
N MET A 910 -96.86 54.03 13.34
CA MET A 910 -97.68 54.95 14.15
C MET A 910 -97.11 56.38 14.24
N LYS A 911 -95.96 56.69 13.61
CA LYS A 911 -95.28 57.98 13.79
C LYS A 911 -94.72 58.63 12.51
N PHE A 912 -95.39 58.45 11.36
CA PHE A 912 -95.09 59.20 10.12
C PHE A 912 -96.34 59.72 9.39
N ILE A 913 -97.03 60.64 10.06
CA ILE A 913 -97.81 61.76 9.51
C ILE A 913 -97.49 62.90 10.49
N GLY A 914 -97.02 64.10 10.15
CA GLY A 914 -96.74 64.80 8.89
C GLY A 914 -96.82 66.32 9.17
N VAL A 915 -96.15 67.19 8.40
CA VAL A 915 -96.12 68.68 8.51
C VAL A 915 -95.08 69.27 9.50
N ASP A 916 -93.93 69.68 8.94
CA ASP A 916 -93.36 71.06 8.78
C ASP A 916 -93.11 71.97 10.03
N GLU A 917 -92.15 72.92 10.09
CA GLU A 917 -91.34 73.61 9.06
C GLU A 917 -90.02 74.26 9.67
N LEU A 918 -88.96 74.39 8.85
CA LEU A 918 -87.74 75.28 8.78
C LEU A 918 -87.42 76.42 9.83
N PRO A 919 -86.24 77.15 9.81
CA PRO A 919 -84.90 76.95 9.19
C PRO A 919 -83.60 77.36 10.01
N GLY A 920 -82.44 76.72 9.70
CA GLY A 920 -81.05 77.29 9.74
C GLY A 920 -80.38 77.71 11.07
N PRO A 921 -79.09 78.18 11.09
CA PRO A 921 -77.97 78.04 10.13
C PRO A 921 -76.69 77.38 10.76
N ALA A 922 -75.56 77.35 10.02
CA ALA A 922 -74.25 76.82 10.49
C ALA A 922 -73.52 77.74 11.50
N PRO A 923 -72.46 77.25 12.21
CA PRO A 923 -71.10 77.58 11.75
C PRO A 923 -70.00 76.49 12.01
N THR A 924 -68.76 76.88 11.78
CA THR A 924 -67.50 76.11 11.69
C THR A 924 -66.64 76.07 12.99
N GLN A 925 -65.60 75.21 12.96
CA GLN A 925 -64.24 75.33 13.55
C GLN A 925 -63.74 74.27 14.57
N GLN A 926 -62.63 73.63 14.17
CA GLN A 926 -61.31 73.47 14.85
C GLN A 926 -61.18 73.32 16.39
N GLY A 927 -60.25 72.44 16.78
CA GLY A 927 -59.60 72.39 18.11
C GLY A 927 -59.38 70.94 18.58
N SER A 928 -58.23 70.31 18.38
CA SER A 928 -57.04 70.31 19.27
C SER A 928 -57.35 69.82 20.70
N GLN A 929 -56.90 68.66 21.19
CA GLN A 929 -55.53 68.11 21.40
C GLN A 929 -55.29 68.00 22.93
N ILE A 930 -54.36 67.13 23.32
CA ILE A 930 -53.71 66.95 24.64
C ILE A 930 -54.49 65.96 25.54
N ASP A 931 -54.05 64.72 25.81
CA ASP A 931 -52.71 64.11 26.11
C ASP A 931 -52.40 64.05 27.62
N HIS A 932 -51.37 63.26 27.98
CA HIS A 932 -50.87 62.80 29.29
C HIS A 932 -51.17 61.31 29.58
N SER A 933 -50.19 60.46 29.94
CA SER A 933 -48.74 60.69 30.05
C SER A 933 -47.92 59.37 30.20
N PHE A 934 -46.67 59.37 29.70
CA PHE A 934 -45.59 58.42 30.08
C PHE A 934 -45.07 58.69 31.52
N PRO A 935 -44.12 57.91 32.11
CA PRO A 935 -42.67 57.83 31.76
C PRO A 935 -42.19 56.36 31.59
N PHE A 936 -41.07 55.97 30.97
CA PHE A 936 -39.76 56.58 30.61
C PHE A 936 -38.65 56.55 31.68
N LEU A 937 -37.60 55.76 31.41
CA LEU A 937 -36.16 55.93 31.67
C LEU A 937 -35.49 54.82 30.83
N GLU A 938 -34.84 55.07 29.69
CA GLU A 938 -33.58 55.80 29.45
C GLU A 938 -32.33 55.03 29.91
N SER A 939 -31.81 54.28 28.92
CA SER A 939 -30.43 54.25 28.42
C SER A 939 -29.23 54.46 29.36
N LEU A 940 -28.23 53.62 29.17
CA LEU A 940 -26.86 54.13 29.08
C LEU A 940 -26.10 53.39 27.97
N ASN A 941 -25.59 54.17 27.02
CA ASN A 941 -24.71 53.73 25.95
C ASN A 941 -23.34 54.31 26.30
N GLU A 942 -22.34 53.49 26.59
CA GLU A 942 -20.96 53.97 26.56
C GLU A 942 -19.98 52.91 26.07
N VAL A 943 -19.14 53.36 25.14
CA VAL A 943 -18.05 52.62 24.53
C VAL A 943 -16.83 52.76 25.42
N MET A 944 -16.19 51.64 25.77
CA MET A 944 -14.76 51.63 26.05
C MET A 944 -14.08 50.47 25.32
N GLU A 945 -13.33 50.83 24.28
CA GLU A 945 -12.17 50.04 23.88
C GLU A 945 -11.15 50.07 25.03
N THR A 946 -10.79 48.91 25.58
CA THR A 946 -9.42 48.68 26.03
C THR A 946 -9.04 47.21 25.86
N ASN A 947 -8.30 46.93 24.79
CA ASN A 947 -7.23 45.94 24.70
C ASN A 947 -7.19 44.81 25.75
N ARG A 948 -7.57 43.59 25.33
CA ARG A 948 -6.60 42.49 25.34
C ARG A 948 -7.00 41.33 24.43
N PHE A 949 -5.98 40.82 23.74
CA PHE A 949 -5.94 39.51 23.11
C PHE A 949 -6.29 38.41 24.14
N GLU A 950 -7.28 37.60 23.80
CA GLU A 950 -7.24 36.13 23.98
C GLU A 950 -7.72 35.59 22.62
N GLU A 951 -6.87 35.55 21.60
CA GLU A 951 -5.84 34.52 21.46
C GLU A 951 -6.31 33.21 22.11
N SER A 952 -6.68 32.23 21.27
CA SER A 952 -6.74 30.84 21.72
C SER A 952 -5.41 30.56 22.41
N GLN A 953 -5.40 30.33 23.73
CA GLN A 953 -4.17 29.96 24.42
C GLN A 953 -3.78 28.58 23.93
N SER A 954 -2.95 28.58 22.88
CA SER A 954 -2.08 27.46 22.56
C SER A 954 -1.14 27.33 23.76
N HIS A 955 -1.58 26.52 24.74
CA HIS A 955 -0.77 26.16 25.90
C HIS A 955 0.40 25.29 25.42
N VAL A 956 1.41 25.93 24.83
CA VAL A 956 2.71 25.33 24.49
C VAL A 956 3.46 25.12 25.80
N HIS A 957 3.07 24.08 26.53
CA HIS A 957 3.83 23.59 27.66
C HIS A 957 5.00 22.76 27.15
N ARG A 958 6.22 23.20 27.43
CA ARG A 958 7.43 22.44 27.14
C ARG A 958 7.50 21.23 28.07
N MET A 959 7.07 20.06 27.59
CA MET A 959 7.30 18.80 28.28
C MET A 959 8.80 18.49 28.31
N TYR A 960 9.35 18.33 29.51
CA TYR A 960 10.74 17.92 29.71
C TYR A 960 10.79 16.40 29.83
N PHE A 961 11.14 15.74 28.72
CA PHE A 961 11.45 14.32 28.71
C PHE A 961 12.74 14.06 29.49
N MET A 962 12.72 13.06 30.38
CA MET A 962 13.92 12.64 31.10
C MET A 962 14.42 11.30 30.54
N GLY A 963 15.72 11.22 30.25
CA GLY A 963 16.39 10.02 29.78
C GLY A 963 17.41 10.28 28.66
N PRO A 964 18.37 9.36 28.44
CA PRO A 964 19.45 9.52 27.46
C PRO A 964 19.02 9.26 26.00
N ASN A 965 17.74 8.94 25.75
CA ASN A 965 17.20 8.58 24.44
C ASN A 965 17.90 7.37 23.77
N THR A 966 18.11 6.28 24.52
CA THR A 966 18.69 5.04 23.98
C THR A 966 17.61 3.98 23.82
N PHE A 967 17.79 3.02 22.90
CA PHE A 967 16.83 1.95 22.63
C PHE A 967 16.42 1.15 23.88
N SER A 968 17.35 0.98 24.83
CA SER A 968 17.14 0.33 26.13
C SER A 968 16.53 1.23 27.22
N LYS A 969 16.50 2.56 27.02
CA LYS A 969 15.97 3.56 27.96
C LYS A 969 15.38 4.75 27.17
N PRO A 970 14.15 4.59 26.62
CA PRO A 970 13.46 5.68 25.95
C PRO A 970 13.15 6.83 26.92
N TRP A 971 12.75 7.97 26.36
CA TRP A 971 12.31 9.12 27.14
C TRP A 971 11.09 8.80 28.02
N LEU A 972 11.19 9.18 29.29
CA LEU A 972 10.13 8.99 30.28
C LEU A 972 9.44 10.33 30.60
N LEU A 973 8.11 10.31 30.65
CA LEU A 973 7.31 11.39 31.21
C LEU A 973 7.26 11.25 32.74
N PRO A 974 7.35 12.34 33.53
CA PRO A 974 7.12 12.29 34.96
C PRO A 974 5.70 11.82 35.29
N HIS A 975 5.56 10.93 36.26
CA HIS A 975 4.27 10.31 36.62
C HIS A 975 3.25 11.24 37.28
N ALA A 976 3.62 12.49 37.56
CA ALA A 976 2.76 13.52 38.14
C ALA A 976 2.87 14.80 37.30
N PRO A 977 1.74 15.43 36.90
CA PRO A 977 1.78 16.72 36.22
C PRO A 977 2.31 17.81 37.15
N PRO A 978 2.98 18.86 36.62
CA PRO A 978 3.33 20.06 37.38
C PRO A 978 2.10 20.67 38.08
N GLU A 979 2.27 21.27 39.26
CA GLU A 979 1.13 21.78 40.06
C GLU A 979 0.26 22.78 39.29
N GLN A 980 0.83 23.52 38.32
CA GLN A 980 0.12 24.48 37.47
C GLN A 980 -0.98 23.85 36.59
N ILE A 981 -0.95 22.53 36.35
CA ILE A 981 -1.94 21.82 35.52
C ILE A 981 -2.98 21.10 36.39
N LYS A 982 -2.76 21.04 37.71
CA LYS A 982 -3.53 20.20 38.65
C LYS A 982 -4.92 20.75 39.00
N GLU A 983 -5.21 22.00 38.65
CA GLU A 983 -6.54 22.62 38.77
C GLU A 983 -7.33 22.58 37.44
N ILE A 984 -6.75 22.02 36.36
CA ILE A 984 -7.34 21.97 35.01
C ILE A 984 -7.83 20.55 34.65
N VAL A 985 -7.38 19.51 35.39
CA VAL A 985 -7.65 18.08 35.14
C VAL A 985 -8.56 17.48 36.20
#